data_AF-A0A7X7FRP6-F1
#
_entry.id   AF-A0A7X7FRP6-F1
#
_cell.length_a   1.000
_cell.length_b   1.000
_cell.length_c   1.000
_cell.angle_alpha   90.00
_cell.angle_beta   90.00
_cell.angle_gamma   90.00
#
_symmetry.space_group_name_H-M   'P 1'
#
loop_
_entity.id
_entity.type
_entity.pdbx_description
1 polymer ?
#
loop_
_entity_poly.entity_id
_entity_poly.type
_entity_poly.pdbx_seq_one_letter_code
_entity_poly.pdbx_strand_id
1 'polypeptide(L)'
;IDVGAVSVKAAILLPSTRAESALAVLGEGGSGFCRVEAASGSEWVVLVAPYRRTRGQPLEAVRQVLRDLLHKLGADRIEAVALTGSGSGMVAAALGLPRFNEFQSIARAVDLLHPHVRTVFEMGGETSKYIRLVPDPASGRLGIGDYGMNGDCAAGTGAFLDQQASRLQYEVEDIGAVVQGAQRTAQIAGRCSVFAKSDMIHAQQKGFAPPEVLKGLCKAVAMNYKSAVVKGRTPERPVILIGGVSANTAVVHELAEVFGLQNGDLFVPAAAESMGAIGAAILAGETPTADRVALGGRLSEVIAADAARQDGFPRLAPLTLDKVQLLRERVRPYQFPENVEVVDAYLGLDIGSVGTKLVLVDRQGSVIHHIFTRTEGRPIEVVTRCLRELQEAVGDRVRVCGVGSTGSGRELIGELVGADAIHDEITCHKTGAAFIGDQLLGKRPDTIFEIGGQDSKFISLQPEAGNSAESVVVDFTMNEACAAGTGSFLEERAEELDVSIKGEFGELALRSKSPIKLGERCTVFMERDVNTCMQRGAKREDIIAGLAYSVVYNYINRVVRGRHIGDCIFFQGGTAYNDAVAAAFSAVTGKEIIVPPHNAVLGAIGAALLAKEKTEAAANGTRFRGFDMKSVTYTLREFTCKGCGNHCVVQEFNVEGEKTYWGDKCSDRYRKRAKTDRKPVIPDLVAMRQDLLNADDTGDPPGAKLAIGLPLAMYTFDMLPLWRRFFRDCGFKIVMSEPTNKTTARAGTDAIVAEPCFPIIVAHGHVADLIAKGVDFIWLPNIISAETKFLDNESHVCPWGQTLPFVL
;
A
#
# COMPACT_ATOMS: atom_id res chain seq x y z
N ILE A 1 21.55 18.02 17.37
CA ILE A 1 21.41 16.69 16.74
C ILE A 1 19.97 16.54 16.29
N ASP A 2 19.75 16.24 15.02
CA ASP A 2 18.44 15.87 14.47
C ASP A 2 18.31 14.34 14.49
N VAL A 3 17.31 13.84 15.21
CA VAL A 3 16.97 12.43 15.34
C VAL A 3 15.72 12.17 14.52
N GLY A 4 15.92 11.83 13.24
CA GLY A 4 14.84 11.38 12.36
C GLY A 4 14.50 9.91 12.60
N ALA A 5 13.40 9.45 11.97
CA ALA A 5 12.99 8.05 12.06
C ALA A 5 14.04 7.09 11.46
N VAL A 6 14.64 7.48 10.34
CA VAL A 6 15.55 6.63 9.54
C VAL A 6 17.03 6.99 9.75
N SER A 7 17.34 8.23 10.16
CA SER A 7 18.72 8.70 10.29
C SER A 7 18.89 9.79 11.34
N VAL A 8 20.10 9.84 11.91
CA VAL A 8 20.60 10.86 12.83
C VAL A 8 21.56 11.78 12.07
N LYS A 9 21.40 13.10 12.24
CA LYS A 9 22.31 14.12 11.72
C LYS A 9 22.81 14.99 12.87
N ALA A 10 24.06 15.42 12.78
CA ALA A 10 24.64 16.30 13.78
C ALA A 10 25.22 17.54 13.10
N ALA A 11 25.02 18.68 13.75
CA ALA A 11 25.65 19.93 13.38
C ALA A 11 26.26 20.55 14.64
N ILE A 12 27.37 21.25 14.45
CA ILE A 12 28.12 21.96 15.48
C ILE A 12 28.13 23.44 15.08
N LEU A 13 27.76 24.30 16.03
CA LEU A 13 27.82 25.74 15.88
C LEU A 13 29.04 26.25 16.65
N LEU A 14 29.92 26.99 15.97
CA LEU A 14 31.19 27.48 16.53
C LEU A 14 31.32 28.98 16.31
N PRO A 15 31.92 29.74 17.25
CA PRO A 15 32.35 31.10 16.96
C PRO A 15 33.40 31.11 15.84
N SER A 16 33.32 32.09 14.95
CA SER A 16 34.24 32.27 13.82
C SER A 16 35.72 32.30 14.24
N THR A 17 36.01 32.84 15.43
CA THR A 17 37.36 32.89 16.03
C THR A 17 37.95 31.53 16.38
N ARG A 18 37.13 30.48 16.54
CA ARG A 18 37.57 29.12 16.88
C ARG A 18 37.40 28.10 15.77
N ALA A 19 36.83 28.50 14.63
CA ALA A 19 36.49 27.62 13.52
C ALA A 19 37.71 26.84 12.98
N GLU A 20 38.83 27.50 12.71
CA GLU A 20 40.03 26.86 12.16
C GLU A 20 40.66 25.84 13.12
N SER A 21 40.66 26.15 14.43
CA SER A 21 41.15 25.22 15.45
C SER A 21 40.29 23.97 15.59
N ALA A 22 38.97 24.12 15.45
CA ALA A 22 38.03 23.00 15.50
C ALA A 22 38.08 22.18 14.20
N LEU A 23 38.26 22.82 13.05
CA LEU A 23 38.43 22.17 11.75
C LEU A 23 39.73 21.36 11.69
N ALA A 24 40.82 21.83 12.30
CA ALA A 24 42.06 21.05 12.38
C ALA A 24 41.86 19.75 13.20
N VAL A 25 41.20 19.86 14.36
CA VAL A 25 40.91 18.72 15.25
C VAL A 25 39.89 17.75 14.63
N LEU A 26 38.90 18.27 13.92
CA LEU A 26 37.90 17.45 13.25
C LEU A 26 38.43 16.90 11.93
N GLY A 27 39.33 17.59 11.23
CA GLY A 27 39.84 17.23 9.90
C GLY A 27 40.92 16.15 9.89
N GLU A 28 41.70 16.01 10.96
CA GLU A 28 42.68 14.92 11.10
C GLU A 28 41.97 13.56 11.13
N GLY A 29 42.20 12.73 10.09
CA GLY A 29 41.71 11.35 10.01
C GLY A 29 40.45 11.09 9.15
N GLY A 30 40.02 12.03 8.30
CA GLY A 30 38.93 11.77 7.33
C GLY A 30 37.53 11.74 7.95
N SER A 31 37.25 12.59 8.94
CA SER A 31 35.99 12.60 9.71
C SER A 31 34.71 12.95 8.93
N GLY A 32 34.83 13.45 7.70
CA GLY A 32 33.70 13.77 6.82
C GLY A 32 32.87 15.01 7.21
N PHE A 33 33.30 15.85 8.16
CA PHE A 33 32.56 17.06 8.51
C PHE A 33 32.68 18.14 7.42
N CYS A 34 31.55 18.69 6.99
CA CYS A 34 31.49 19.75 5.99
C CYS A 34 31.27 21.12 6.66
N ARG A 35 32.06 22.12 6.27
CA ARG A 35 31.85 23.52 6.66
C ARG A 35 30.74 24.12 5.81
N VAL A 36 29.78 24.78 6.47
CA VAL A 36 28.71 25.54 5.82
C VAL A 36 28.91 27.02 6.15
N GLU A 37 29.00 27.86 5.13
CA GLU A 37 29.11 29.31 5.30
C GLU A 37 27.74 29.89 5.70
N ALA A 38 27.74 30.69 6.76
CA ALA A 38 26.56 31.45 7.16
C ALA A 38 26.42 32.73 6.31
N ALA A 39 25.24 33.37 6.37
CA ALA A 39 25.03 34.65 5.68
C ALA A 39 26.06 35.70 6.15
N SER A 40 26.39 36.66 5.27
CA SER A 40 27.48 37.62 5.53
C SER A 40 27.22 38.40 6.83
N GLY A 41 28.26 38.54 7.66
CA GLY A 41 28.17 39.19 8.98
C GLY A 41 27.81 38.28 10.14
N SER A 42 27.61 36.97 9.94
CA SER A 42 27.43 36.00 11.03
C SER A 42 28.73 35.77 11.80
N GLU A 43 28.66 35.83 13.14
CA GLU A 43 29.77 35.45 14.03
C GLU A 43 29.94 33.92 14.16
N TRP A 44 29.05 33.14 13.55
CA TRP A 44 29.00 31.69 13.67
C TRP A 44 29.44 30.96 12.41
N VAL A 45 30.18 29.87 12.61
CA VAL A 45 30.54 28.86 11.60
C VAL A 45 29.82 27.57 11.94
N VAL A 46 29.23 26.94 10.93
CA VAL A 46 28.48 25.69 11.06
C VAL A 46 29.30 24.54 10.48
N LEU A 47 29.47 23.47 11.27
CA LEU A 47 30.05 22.21 10.80
C LEU A 47 28.99 21.12 10.84
N VAL A 48 28.87 20.36 9.77
CA VAL A 48 27.85 19.31 9.64
C VAL A 48 28.52 17.95 9.52
N ALA A 49 28.07 16.99 10.32
CA ALA A 49 28.54 15.62 10.27
C ALA A 49 27.84 14.84 9.15
N PRO A 50 28.49 13.80 8.56
CA PRO A 50 27.79 12.83 7.75
C PRO A 50 26.61 12.22 8.51
N TYR A 51 25.49 12.02 7.83
CA TYR A 51 24.33 11.40 8.46
C TYR A 51 24.60 9.92 8.77
N ARG A 52 23.95 9.39 9.80
CA ARG A 52 24.06 7.97 10.21
C ARG A 52 22.67 7.33 10.23
N ARG A 53 22.47 6.20 9.55
CA ARG A 53 21.18 5.47 9.57
C ARG A 53 20.94 4.89 10.98
N THR A 54 19.69 4.94 11.46
CA THR A 54 19.30 4.45 12.80
C THR A 54 19.14 2.95 12.86
N ARG A 55 18.72 2.31 11.75
CA ARG A 55 18.34 0.88 11.67
C ARG A 55 17.41 0.46 12.82
N GLY A 56 16.43 1.31 13.15
CA GLY A 56 15.48 1.07 14.24
C GLY A 56 16.04 1.31 15.66
N GLN A 57 17.31 1.71 15.80
CA GLN A 57 17.99 1.95 17.09
C GLN A 57 18.50 3.40 17.22
N PRO A 58 17.61 4.41 17.27
CA PRO A 58 17.98 5.82 17.27
C PRO A 58 18.74 6.24 18.53
N LEU A 59 18.45 5.64 19.69
CA LEU A 59 19.20 5.92 20.91
C LEU A 59 20.67 5.52 20.77
N GLU A 60 20.94 4.31 20.25
CA GLU A 60 22.31 3.84 20.03
C GLU A 60 23.02 4.64 18.94
N ALA A 61 22.31 4.99 17.86
CA ALA A 61 22.87 5.86 16.82
C ALA A 61 23.28 7.24 17.37
N VAL A 62 22.46 7.85 18.23
CA VAL A 62 22.80 9.12 18.90
C VAL A 62 23.96 8.93 19.88
N ARG A 63 23.99 7.85 20.66
CA ARG A 63 25.12 7.53 21.55
C ARG A 63 26.42 7.42 20.77
N GLN A 64 26.41 6.74 19.64
CA GLN A 64 27.60 6.63 18.80
C GLN A 64 28.06 7.98 18.26
N VAL A 65 27.13 8.81 17.76
CA VAL A 65 27.46 10.17 17.29
C VAL A 65 28.05 11.00 18.42
N LEU A 66 27.49 10.94 19.62
CA LEU A 66 28.03 11.63 20.79
C LEU A 66 29.39 11.09 21.22
N ARG A 67 29.61 9.77 21.20
CA ARG A 67 30.93 9.15 21.47
C ARG A 67 31.98 9.63 20.48
N ASP A 68 31.64 9.63 19.18
CA ASP A 68 32.54 10.08 18.12
C ASP A 68 32.91 11.57 18.29
N LEU A 69 31.94 12.41 18.65
CA LEU A 69 32.15 13.83 18.92
C LEU A 69 32.99 14.07 20.18
N LEU A 70 32.69 13.35 21.26
CA LEU A 70 33.43 13.43 22.52
C LEU A 70 34.89 13.00 22.37
N HIS A 71 35.13 11.90 21.63
CA HIS A 71 36.48 11.42 21.37
C HIS A 71 37.31 12.47 20.60
N LYS A 72 36.69 13.21 19.69
CA LYS A 72 37.39 14.21 18.84
C LYS A 72 37.57 15.56 19.53
N LEU A 73 36.52 16.09 20.17
CA LEU A 73 36.51 17.45 20.71
C LEU A 73 36.82 17.53 22.21
N GLY A 74 36.62 16.43 22.95
CA GLY A 74 36.63 16.41 24.41
C GLY A 74 35.34 17.00 25.00
N ALA A 75 34.91 16.46 26.14
CA ALA A 75 33.67 16.88 26.81
C ALA A 75 33.67 18.36 27.22
N ASP A 76 34.82 18.88 27.66
CA ASP A 76 34.96 20.24 28.20
C ASP A 76 34.79 21.34 27.15
N ARG A 77 34.85 20.99 25.85
CA ARG A 77 34.67 21.93 24.74
C ARG A 77 33.24 22.02 24.24
N ILE A 78 32.32 21.20 24.78
CA ILE A 78 30.92 21.17 24.37
C ILE A 78 30.09 21.93 25.39
N GLU A 79 29.65 23.12 25.02
CA GLU A 79 28.89 24.01 25.91
C GLU A 79 27.43 23.59 26.06
N ALA A 80 26.81 23.07 25.00
CA ALA A 80 25.43 22.60 25.01
C ALA A 80 25.20 21.53 23.94
N VAL A 81 24.25 20.63 24.21
CA VAL A 81 23.73 19.65 23.24
C VAL A 81 22.22 19.72 23.27
N ALA A 82 21.59 19.79 22.10
CA ALA A 82 20.14 19.72 21.96
C ALA A 82 19.71 18.77 20.86
N LEU A 83 18.49 18.28 21.00
CA LEU A 83 17.86 17.33 20.08
C LEU A 83 16.69 17.99 19.33
N THR A 84 16.43 17.53 18.11
CA THR A 84 15.23 17.86 17.32
C THR A 84 14.86 16.67 16.44
N GLY A 85 13.74 16.75 15.71
CA GLY A 85 13.26 15.68 14.82
C GLY A 85 12.32 14.68 15.51
N SER A 86 11.68 13.83 14.70
CA SER A 86 10.59 12.95 15.14
C SER A 86 10.97 11.91 16.21
N GLY A 87 12.20 11.40 16.17
CA GLY A 87 12.73 10.41 17.13
C GLY A 87 13.34 11.03 18.40
N SER A 88 13.42 12.37 18.48
CA SER A 88 14.14 13.05 19.57
C SER A 88 13.49 12.88 20.94
N GLY A 89 12.17 12.71 21.02
CA GLY A 89 11.46 12.65 22.31
C GLY A 89 11.91 11.49 23.19
N MET A 90 12.08 10.31 22.59
CA MET A 90 12.55 9.12 23.31
C MET A 90 14.00 9.28 23.74
N VAL A 91 14.86 9.78 22.85
CA VAL A 91 16.28 9.98 23.15
C VAL A 91 16.47 11.06 24.22
N ALA A 92 15.70 12.14 24.17
CA ALA A 92 15.68 13.20 25.18
C ALA A 92 15.31 12.65 26.55
N ALA A 93 14.27 11.80 26.64
CA ALA A 93 13.87 11.16 27.89
C ALA A 93 14.94 10.20 28.44
N ALA A 94 15.61 9.44 27.55
CA ALA A 94 16.65 8.49 27.95
C ALA A 94 17.96 9.16 28.38
N LEU A 95 18.35 10.26 27.71
CA LEU A 95 19.63 10.94 27.93
C LEU A 95 19.51 12.23 28.77
N GLY A 96 18.29 12.66 29.11
CA GLY A 96 18.06 13.93 29.83
C GLY A 96 18.50 15.17 29.03
N LEU A 97 18.43 15.13 27.70
CA LEU A 97 18.85 16.21 26.81
C LEU A 97 17.68 17.12 26.43
N PRO A 98 17.90 18.45 26.28
CA PRO A 98 16.86 19.37 25.85
C PRO A 98 16.42 19.09 24.40
N ARG A 99 15.14 19.34 24.11
CA ARG A 99 14.54 19.14 22.80
C ARG A 99 13.89 20.43 22.29
N PHE A 100 14.17 20.78 21.05
CA PHE A 100 13.50 21.86 20.34
C PHE A 100 12.51 21.33 19.30
N ASN A 101 11.51 22.15 18.97
CA ASN A 101 10.56 21.83 17.91
C ASN A 101 11.27 21.88 16.54
N GLU A 102 10.95 20.92 15.68
CA GLU A 102 11.59 20.77 14.37
C GLU A 102 11.28 21.94 13.42
N PHE A 103 10.03 22.41 13.36
CA PHE A 103 9.66 23.56 12.53
C PHE A 103 10.41 24.82 12.98
N GLN A 104 10.51 25.04 14.30
CA GLN A 104 11.28 26.15 14.85
C GLN A 104 12.77 26.02 14.52
N SER A 105 13.34 24.81 14.66
CA SER A 105 14.75 24.56 14.31
C SER A 105 15.00 24.88 12.84
N ILE A 106 14.18 24.36 11.92
CA ILE A 106 14.31 24.63 10.49
C ILE A 106 14.22 26.14 10.21
N ALA A 107 13.22 26.83 10.75
CA ALA A 107 13.06 28.27 10.55
C ALA A 107 14.29 29.07 11.03
N ARG A 108 14.87 28.72 12.19
CA ARG A 108 16.09 29.37 12.70
C ARG A 108 17.32 29.10 11.84
N ALA A 109 17.46 27.88 11.29
CA ALA A 109 18.55 27.57 10.37
C ALA A 109 18.42 28.39 9.07
N VAL A 110 17.22 28.52 8.53
CA VAL A 110 16.96 29.31 7.31
C VAL A 110 17.16 30.80 7.56
N ASP A 111 16.75 31.34 8.71
CA ASP A 111 17.02 32.73 9.09
C ASP A 111 18.52 33.06 9.07
N LEU A 112 19.36 32.14 9.58
CA LEU A 112 20.81 32.34 9.62
C LEU A 112 21.50 32.16 8.25
N LEU A 113 21.10 31.14 7.49
CA LEU A 113 21.81 30.75 6.27
C LEU A 113 21.23 31.39 5.00
N HIS A 114 19.91 31.58 4.96
CA HIS A 114 19.17 32.03 3.78
C HIS A 114 18.00 33.00 4.14
N PRO A 115 18.26 34.18 4.74
CA PRO A 115 17.21 35.09 5.24
C PRO A 115 16.27 35.67 4.16
N HIS A 116 16.62 35.52 2.89
CA HIS A 116 15.81 35.96 1.74
C HIS A 116 14.73 34.94 1.35
N VAL A 117 14.81 33.68 1.81
CA VAL A 117 13.85 32.62 1.48
C VAL A 117 12.50 32.89 2.12
N ARG A 118 11.42 32.51 1.42
CA ARG A 118 10.03 32.68 1.90
C ARG A 118 9.26 31.37 2.05
N THR A 119 9.68 30.32 1.35
CA THR A 119 9.06 28.99 1.48
C THR A 119 10.11 27.91 1.63
N VAL A 120 9.89 27.00 2.57
CA VAL A 120 10.67 25.79 2.75
C VAL A 120 9.80 24.60 2.38
N PHE A 121 10.28 23.82 1.42
CA PHE A 121 9.84 22.45 1.21
C PHE A 121 10.80 21.52 1.94
N GLU A 122 10.28 20.65 2.79
CA GLU A 122 11.07 19.62 3.47
C GLU A 122 10.52 18.25 3.09
N MET A 123 11.41 17.37 2.62
CA MET A 123 11.07 15.99 2.28
C MET A 123 12.05 15.04 2.95
N GLY A 124 11.62 14.51 4.09
CA GLY A 124 12.36 13.56 4.92
C GLY A 124 12.01 12.10 4.61
N GLY A 125 12.47 11.21 5.49
CA GLY A 125 12.24 9.76 5.36
C GLY A 125 10.78 9.38 5.54
N GLU A 126 10.12 9.80 6.61
CA GLU A 126 8.71 9.44 6.89
C GLU A 126 7.75 10.65 6.88
N THR A 127 8.32 11.87 6.97
CA THR A 127 7.55 13.11 7.06
C THR A 127 8.04 14.10 6.02
N SER A 128 7.11 14.90 5.51
CA SER A 128 7.34 16.01 4.61
C SER A 128 6.62 17.24 5.16
N LYS A 129 7.24 18.42 5.06
CA LYS A 129 6.73 19.67 5.64
C LYS A 129 6.76 20.81 4.64
N TYR A 130 5.74 21.65 4.70
CA TYR A 130 5.67 22.95 4.08
C TYR A 130 5.81 24.01 5.18
N ILE A 131 6.66 25.01 4.98
CA ILE A 131 6.81 26.13 5.91
C ILE A 131 6.86 27.43 5.11
N ARG A 132 5.95 28.34 5.41
CA ARG A 132 5.97 29.72 4.89
C ARG A 132 6.59 30.62 5.94
N LEU A 133 7.66 31.29 5.57
CA LEU A 133 8.42 32.16 6.44
C LEU A 133 8.04 33.61 6.21
N VAL A 134 7.77 34.33 7.30
CA VAL A 134 7.41 35.75 7.29
C VAL A 134 8.38 36.51 8.20
N PRO A 135 8.88 37.70 7.80
CA PRO A 135 9.66 38.54 8.69
C PRO A 135 8.82 38.98 9.89
N ASP A 136 9.36 38.78 11.09
CA ASP A 136 8.77 39.29 12.32
C ASP A 136 8.88 40.84 12.34
N PRO A 137 7.76 41.57 12.52
CA PRO A 137 7.77 43.03 12.47
C PRO A 137 8.66 43.70 13.52
N ALA A 138 8.95 43.06 14.65
CA ALA A 138 9.70 43.65 15.76
C ALA A 138 11.21 43.37 15.66
N SER A 139 11.58 42.14 15.32
CA SER A 139 12.97 41.67 15.30
C SER A 139 13.58 41.61 13.90
N GLY A 140 12.77 41.66 12.84
CA GLY A 140 13.20 41.46 11.45
C GLY A 140 13.62 40.03 11.11
N ARG A 141 13.59 39.12 12.09
CA ARG A 141 13.95 37.69 11.92
C ARG A 141 12.82 36.94 11.23
N LEU A 142 13.13 35.87 10.50
CA LEU A 142 12.13 34.99 9.92
C LEU A 142 11.39 34.19 11.01
N GLY A 143 10.07 34.36 11.05
CA GLY A 143 9.12 33.53 11.80
C GLY A 143 8.28 32.66 10.87
N ILE A 144 7.45 31.78 11.45
CA ILE A 144 6.57 30.86 10.71
C ILE A 144 5.20 31.52 10.56
N GLY A 145 4.82 31.86 9.33
CA GLY A 145 3.53 32.47 9.02
C GLY A 145 2.45 31.46 8.60
N ASP A 146 2.85 30.32 8.07
CA ASP A 146 1.97 29.18 7.78
C ASP A 146 2.82 27.90 7.72
N TYR A 147 2.22 26.74 7.98
CA TYR A 147 2.89 25.46 7.89
C TYR A 147 1.93 24.32 7.57
N GLY A 148 2.46 23.26 7.01
CA GLY A 148 1.75 22.03 6.69
C GLY A 148 2.66 20.82 6.81
N MET A 149 2.07 19.66 7.02
CA MET A 149 2.78 18.38 6.95
C MET A 149 1.87 17.31 6.37
N ASN A 150 2.46 16.25 5.81
CA ASN A 150 1.70 15.05 5.47
C ASN A 150 1.07 14.45 6.74
N GLY A 151 -0.05 13.75 6.57
CA GLY A 151 -0.63 12.95 7.66
C GLY A 151 0.28 11.79 8.06
N ASP A 152 -0.27 10.84 8.83
CA ASP A 152 0.52 9.70 9.34
C ASP A 152 1.09 8.77 8.26
N CYS A 153 0.73 8.95 6.98
CA CYS A 153 1.16 8.11 5.86
C CYS A 153 2.49 8.61 5.28
N ALA A 154 3.49 7.72 5.20
CA ALA A 154 4.77 7.98 4.54
C ALA A 154 4.70 7.91 3.00
N ALA A 155 3.51 7.75 2.40
CA ALA A 155 3.39 7.82 0.95
C ALA A 155 3.84 9.19 0.42
N GLY A 156 4.63 9.19 -0.66
CA GLY A 156 5.21 10.41 -1.22
C GLY A 156 6.32 11.05 -0.38
N THR A 157 6.99 10.28 0.47
CA THR A 157 8.19 10.67 1.24
C THR A 157 9.42 9.88 0.79
N GLY A 158 10.57 10.09 1.43
CA GLY A 158 11.80 9.35 1.13
C GLY A 158 11.69 7.84 1.33
N ALA A 159 11.01 7.37 2.39
CA ALA A 159 10.83 5.94 2.64
C ALA A 159 10.00 5.28 1.54
N PHE A 160 8.99 5.98 1.01
CA PHE A 160 8.24 5.51 -0.15
C PHE A 160 9.15 5.35 -1.39
N LEU A 161 10.03 6.33 -1.64
CA LEU A 161 11.02 6.25 -2.72
C LEU A 161 12.01 5.09 -2.50
N ASP A 162 12.61 4.97 -1.30
CA ASP A 162 13.53 3.88 -0.93
C ASP A 162 12.88 2.52 -1.20
N GLN A 163 11.64 2.34 -0.75
CA GLN A 163 10.92 1.09 -0.89
C GLN A 163 10.63 0.75 -2.37
N GLN A 164 10.24 1.73 -3.19
CA GLN A 164 9.95 1.47 -4.61
C GLN A 164 11.23 1.31 -5.43
N ALA A 165 12.28 2.10 -5.17
CA ALA A 165 13.54 2.07 -5.91
C ALA A 165 14.34 0.78 -5.67
N SER A 166 14.40 0.31 -4.43
CA SER A 166 15.05 -0.97 -4.07
C SER A 166 14.48 -2.17 -4.82
N ARG A 167 13.18 -2.15 -5.18
CA ARG A 167 12.54 -3.19 -6.02
C ARG A 167 13.09 -3.24 -7.44
N LEU A 168 13.62 -2.11 -7.93
CA LEU A 168 14.33 -2.02 -9.20
C LEU A 168 15.85 -2.13 -9.03
N GLN A 169 16.33 -2.41 -7.82
CA GLN A 169 17.74 -2.49 -7.44
C GLN A 169 18.49 -1.15 -7.61
N TYR A 170 17.83 -0.05 -7.27
CA TYR A 170 18.43 1.29 -7.25
C TYR A 170 18.35 1.90 -5.85
N GLU A 171 19.40 2.64 -5.47
CA GLU A 171 19.40 3.53 -4.32
C GLU A 171 18.81 4.89 -4.69
N VAL A 172 18.18 5.59 -3.74
CA VAL A 172 17.43 6.83 -4.02
C VAL A 172 18.32 7.97 -4.49
N GLU A 173 19.56 7.99 -4.02
CA GLU A 173 20.58 8.97 -4.38
C GLU A 173 20.99 8.83 -5.86
N ASP A 174 20.93 7.62 -6.42
CA ASP A 174 21.36 7.34 -7.80
C ASP A 174 20.26 7.63 -8.83
N ILE A 175 18.99 7.65 -8.41
CA ILE A 175 17.82 7.84 -9.29
C ILE A 175 17.97 9.11 -10.14
N GLY A 176 18.48 10.20 -9.55
CA GLY A 176 18.63 11.48 -10.22
C GLY A 176 19.43 11.37 -11.52
N ALA A 177 20.54 10.65 -11.50
CA ALA A 177 21.36 10.41 -12.68
C ALA A 177 20.69 9.42 -13.65
N VAL A 178 20.05 8.38 -13.12
CA VAL A 178 19.41 7.33 -13.91
C VAL A 178 18.29 7.87 -14.80
N VAL A 179 17.45 8.78 -14.28
CA VAL A 179 16.28 9.27 -15.04
C VAL A 179 16.61 10.30 -16.12
N GLN A 180 17.82 10.88 -16.13
CA GLN A 180 18.22 11.86 -17.15
C GLN A 180 18.17 11.26 -18.57
N GLY A 181 18.39 9.95 -18.69
CA GLY A 181 18.27 9.21 -19.96
C GLY A 181 16.85 8.78 -20.32
N ALA A 182 15.83 9.07 -19.51
CA ALA A 182 14.47 8.57 -19.73
C ALA A 182 13.75 9.36 -20.83
N GLN A 183 13.38 8.67 -21.91
CA GLN A 183 12.64 9.26 -23.04
C GLN A 183 11.14 9.39 -22.77
N ARG A 184 10.55 8.43 -22.03
CA ARG A 184 9.13 8.43 -21.63
C ARG A 184 8.99 8.49 -20.11
N THR A 185 7.77 8.71 -19.63
CA THR A 185 7.43 8.74 -18.20
C THR A 185 6.28 7.77 -17.96
N ALA A 186 6.50 6.77 -17.11
CA ALA A 186 5.44 5.85 -16.71
C ALA A 186 4.43 6.56 -15.79
N GLN A 187 3.17 6.13 -15.82
CA GLN A 187 2.17 6.61 -14.87
C GLN A 187 2.17 5.68 -13.65
N ILE A 188 2.61 6.20 -12.50
CA ILE A 188 2.72 5.47 -11.24
C ILE A 188 1.88 6.16 -10.17
N ALA A 189 1.14 5.41 -9.36
CA ALA A 189 0.45 5.96 -8.20
C ALA A 189 1.42 6.45 -7.11
N GLY A 190 1.24 7.69 -6.62
CA GLY A 190 2.10 8.28 -5.58
C GLY A 190 1.56 8.21 -4.14
N ARG A 191 0.30 7.75 -3.97
CA ARG A 191 -0.43 7.78 -2.70
C ARG A 191 -0.31 6.51 -1.86
N CYS A 192 0.17 5.41 -2.44
CA CYS A 192 0.21 4.10 -1.77
C CYS A 192 1.30 3.22 -2.40
N SER A 193 2.16 2.63 -1.56
CA SER A 193 3.22 1.72 -1.99
C SER A 193 2.68 0.47 -2.68
N VAL A 194 1.52 -0.04 -2.24
CA VAL A 194 0.89 -1.23 -2.85
C VAL A 194 0.48 -0.96 -4.30
N PHE A 195 -0.18 0.17 -4.54
CA PHE A 195 -0.58 0.54 -5.90
C PHE A 195 0.63 0.93 -6.76
N ALA A 196 1.61 1.62 -6.19
CA ALA A 196 2.85 1.95 -6.88
C ALA A 196 3.56 0.69 -7.40
N LYS A 197 3.71 -0.33 -6.54
CA LYS A 197 4.30 -1.63 -6.90
C LYS A 197 3.57 -2.26 -8.09
N SER A 198 2.26 -2.35 -8.01
CA SER A 198 1.45 -2.88 -9.11
C SER A 198 1.65 -2.05 -10.39
N ASP A 199 1.53 -0.73 -10.33
CA ASP A 199 1.70 0.14 -11.49
C ASP A 199 3.11 0.03 -12.10
N MET A 200 4.16 -0.10 -11.29
CA MET A 200 5.54 -0.30 -11.75
C MET A 200 5.70 -1.62 -12.50
N ILE A 201 5.17 -2.72 -11.96
CA ILE A 201 5.18 -4.03 -12.62
C ILE A 201 4.43 -3.97 -13.95
N HIS A 202 3.25 -3.33 -13.98
CA HIS A 202 2.49 -3.15 -15.22
C HIS A 202 3.21 -2.24 -16.22
N ALA A 203 3.92 -1.21 -15.77
CA ALA A 203 4.71 -0.35 -16.63
C ALA A 203 5.86 -1.15 -17.28
N GLN A 204 6.58 -1.98 -16.52
CA GLN A 204 7.62 -2.85 -17.07
C GLN A 204 7.06 -3.85 -18.09
N GLN A 205 5.88 -4.43 -17.83
CA GLN A 205 5.18 -5.31 -18.79
C GLN A 205 4.80 -4.59 -20.09
N LYS A 206 4.50 -3.28 -20.03
CA LYS A 206 4.26 -2.42 -21.20
C LYS A 206 5.55 -1.96 -21.90
N GLY A 207 6.70 -2.46 -21.48
CA GLY A 207 8.00 -2.14 -22.08
C GLY A 207 8.54 -0.76 -21.68
N PHE A 208 8.14 -0.21 -20.52
CA PHE A 208 8.85 0.92 -19.94
C PHE A 208 10.19 0.45 -19.35
N ALA A 209 11.27 1.15 -19.69
CA ALA A 209 12.58 0.88 -19.12
C ALA A 209 12.64 1.36 -17.66
N PRO A 210 13.51 0.78 -16.79
CA PRO A 210 13.63 1.19 -15.39
C PRO A 210 13.78 2.71 -15.18
N PRO A 211 14.57 3.46 -15.98
CA PRO A 211 14.64 4.92 -15.88
C PRO A 211 13.29 5.62 -16.10
N GLU A 212 12.45 5.12 -17.02
CA GLU A 212 11.14 5.70 -17.34
C GLU A 212 10.11 5.42 -16.22
N VAL A 213 10.26 4.28 -15.54
CA VAL A 213 9.47 3.92 -14.35
C VAL A 213 9.88 4.79 -13.15
N LEU A 214 11.18 4.95 -12.91
CA LEU A 214 11.72 5.81 -11.85
C LEU A 214 11.36 7.28 -12.05
N LYS A 215 11.35 7.78 -13.29
CA LYS A 215 10.85 9.13 -13.60
C LYS A 215 9.37 9.27 -13.24
N GLY A 216 8.56 8.27 -13.58
CA GLY A 216 7.15 8.20 -13.19
C GLY A 216 6.94 8.23 -11.67
N LEU A 217 7.79 7.50 -10.94
CA LEU A 217 7.80 7.47 -9.48
C LEU A 217 8.15 8.85 -8.88
N CYS A 218 9.20 9.52 -9.37
CA CYS A 218 9.58 10.87 -8.91
C CYS A 218 8.45 11.89 -9.11
N LYS A 219 7.81 11.85 -10.28
CA LYS A 219 6.65 12.69 -10.60
C LYS A 219 5.46 12.41 -9.67
N ALA A 220 5.21 11.14 -9.36
CA ALA A 220 4.15 10.73 -8.45
C ALA A 220 4.39 11.26 -7.03
N VAL A 221 5.64 11.26 -6.56
CA VAL A 221 6.04 11.81 -5.27
C VAL A 221 5.84 13.34 -5.21
N ALA A 222 6.26 14.07 -6.25
CA ALA A 222 6.05 15.52 -6.33
C ALA A 222 4.56 15.91 -6.34
N MET A 223 3.73 15.18 -7.10
CA MET A 223 2.27 15.35 -7.11
C MET A 223 1.64 15.05 -5.75
N ASN A 224 2.12 14.00 -5.06
CA ASN A 224 1.65 13.69 -3.72
C ASN A 224 2.04 14.80 -2.73
N TYR A 225 3.26 15.31 -2.80
CA TYR A 225 3.70 16.43 -1.97
C TYR A 225 2.81 17.67 -2.13
N LYS A 226 2.46 18.02 -3.38
CA LYS A 226 1.53 19.13 -3.66
C LYS A 226 0.15 18.92 -3.03
N SER A 227 -0.43 17.75 -3.20
CA SER A 227 -1.80 17.47 -2.72
C SER A 227 -1.89 17.18 -1.22
N ALA A 228 -0.89 16.53 -0.62
CA ALA A 228 -0.93 16.07 0.77
C ALA A 228 -0.20 17.01 1.75
N VAL A 229 0.81 17.76 1.30
CA VAL A 229 1.59 18.65 2.19
C VAL A 229 1.20 20.11 1.97
N VAL A 230 1.21 20.56 0.71
CA VAL A 230 0.96 21.97 0.38
C VAL A 230 -0.53 22.31 0.38
N LYS A 231 -1.41 21.39 -0.05
CA LYS A 231 -2.89 21.46 0.06
C LYS A 231 -3.49 22.76 -0.49
N GLY A 232 -3.27 23.02 -1.78
CA GLY A 232 -3.82 24.19 -2.48
C GLY A 232 -3.09 25.52 -2.21
N ARG A 233 -2.14 25.58 -1.27
CA ARG A 233 -1.34 26.79 -1.01
C ARG A 233 -0.38 27.08 -2.17
N THR A 234 -0.16 28.36 -2.43
CA THR A 234 0.83 28.83 -3.40
C THR A 234 2.15 29.14 -2.68
N PRO A 235 3.28 28.52 -3.06
CA PRO A 235 4.57 28.81 -2.46
C PRO A 235 5.05 30.22 -2.80
N GLU A 236 5.47 30.98 -1.79
CA GLU A 236 6.13 32.28 -1.95
C GLU A 236 7.62 32.11 -2.26
N ARG A 237 8.13 32.85 -3.24
CA ARG A 237 9.51 32.75 -3.72
C ARG A 237 10.43 33.68 -2.92
N PRO A 238 11.73 33.35 -2.78
CA PRO A 238 12.39 32.11 -3.20
C PRO A 238 12.04 30.90 -2.34
N VAL A 239 12.06 29.71 -2.95
CA VAL A 239 11.75 28.42 -2.33
C VAL A 239 13.02 27.59 -2.17
N ILE A 240 13.18 26.91 -1.04
CA ILE A 240 14.24 25.91 -0.86
C ILE A 240 13.65 24.51 -0.67
N LEU A 241 14.37 23.48 -1.13
CA LEU A 241 14.10 22.09 -0.78
C LEU A 241 15.17 21.56 0.18
N ILE A 242 14.73 21.06 1.33
CA ILE A 242 15.57 20.49 2.39
C ILE A 242 15.13 19.06 2.73
N GLY A 243 15.91 18.35 3.56
CA GLY A 243 15.67 16.95 3.92
C GLY A 243 16.36 15.95 2.99
N GLY A 244 16.35 14.66 3.34
CA GLY A 244 17.16 13.65 2.63
C GLY A 244 16.80 13.48 1.15
N VAL A 245 15.54 13.71 0.77
CA VAL A 245 15.10 13.57 -0.63
C VAL A 245 15.64 14.71 -1.51
N SER A 246 16.15 15.80 -0.94
CA SER A 246 16.73 16.90 -1.72
C SER A 246 17.98 16.51 -2.51
N ALA A 247 18.65 15.41 -2.15
CA ALA A 247 19.77 14.84 -2.92
C ALA A 247 19.31 14.26 -4.26
N ASN A 248 18.04 13.91 -4.40
CA ASN A 248 17.48 13.36 -5.63
C ASN A 248 17.09 14.50 -6.59
N THR A 249 17.98 14.79 -7.55
CA THR A 249 17.79 15.86 -8.54
C THR A 249 16.54 15.69 -9.41
N ALA A 250 16.06 14.46 -9.60
CA ALA A 250 14.82 14.21 -10.34
C ALA A 250 13.59 14.69 -9.57
N VAL A 251 13.55 14.45 -8.25
CA VAL A 251 12.45 14.95 -7.40
C VAL A 251 12.46 16.47 -7.34
N VAL A 252 13.64 17.09 -7.24
CA VAL A 252 13.79 18.56 -7.30
C VAL A 252 13.18 19.11 -8.59
N HIS A 253 13.52 18.51 -9.73
CA HIS A 253 12.99 18.90 -11.04
C HIS A 253 11.46 18.72 -11.12
N GLU A 254 10.94 17.57 -10.71
CA GLU A 254 9.50 17.29 -10.76
C GLU A 254 8.71 18.21 -9.81
N LEU A 255 9.27 18.59 -8.65
CA LEU A 255 8.66 19.61 -7.78
C LEU A 255 8.59 20.97 -8.49
N ALA A 256 9.67 21.42 -9.12
CA ALA A 256 9.66 22.67 -9.86
C ALA A 256 8.57 22.67 -10.96
N GLU A 257 8.49 21.59 -11.74
CA GLU A 257 7.47 21.40 -12.78
C GLU A 257 6.04 21.39 -12.22
N VAL A 258 5.79 20.61 -11.16
CA VAL A 258 4.45 20.44 -10.56
C VAL A 258 3.90 21.74 -9.94
N PHE A 259 4.79 22.60 -9.45
CA PHE A 259 4.44 23.92 -8.90
C PHE A 259 4.59 25.08 -9.90
N GLY A 260 5.07 24.83 -11.13
CA GLY A 260 5.29 25.87 -12.13
C GLY A 260 6.35 26.89 -11.71
N LEU A 261 7.39 26.44 -11.01
CA LEU A 261 8.52 27.26 -10.56
C LEU A 261 9.55 27.38 -11.69
N GLN A 262 10.02 28.60 -11.95
CA GLN A 262 11.02 28.87 -12.99
C GLN A 262 12.44 28.56 -12.47
N ASN A 263 13.42 28.53 -13.38
CA ASN A 263 14.82 28.33 -13.02
C ASN A 263 15.28 29.38 -11.99
N GLY A 264 15.74 28.89 -10.82
CA GLY A 264 16.18 29.73 -9.71
C GLY A 264 15.11 30.03 -8.64
N ASP A 265 13.82 29.75 -8.91
CA ASP A 265 12.76 29.91 -7.91
C ASP A 265 12.84 28.83 -6.81
N LEU A 266 13.32 27.63 -7.16
CA LEU A 266 13.57 26.51 -6.26
C LEU A 266 15.05 26.12 -6.31
N PHE A 267 15.69 26.02 -5.14
CA PHE A 267 17.07 25.52 -5.04
C PHE A 267 17.28 24.65 -3.80
N VAL A 268 18.33 23.82 -3.82
CA VAL A 268 18.75 22.99 -2.69
C VAL A 268 19.95 23.67 -2.01
N PRO A 269 19.84 24.08 -0.73
CA PRO A 269 20.93 24.75 -0.03
C PRO A 269 22.03 23.76 0.39
N ALA A 270 23.21 24.27 0.74
CA ALA A 270 24.24 23.45 1.38
C ALA A 270 23.74 22.88 2.71
N ALA A 271 24.07 21.61 3.00
CA ALA A 271 23.59 20.87 4.17
C ALA A 271 22.06 20.83 4.33
N ALA A 272 21.35 20.75 3.22
CA ALA A 272 19.90 20.60 3.14
C ALA A 272 19.35 19.51 4.08
N GLU A 273 20.06 18.39 4.25
CA GLU A 273 19.67 17.27 5.11
C GLU A 273 19.85 17.53 6.62
N SER A 274 20.55 18.60 7.00
CA SER A 274 20.95 18.88 8.39
C SER A 274 20.40 20.20 8.93
N MET A 275 19.52 20.90 8.20
CA MET A 275 18.91 22.17 8.62
C MET A 275 18.26 22.10 10.01
N GLY A 276 17.57 20.99 10.33
CA GLY A 276 17.02 20.76 11.67
C GLY A 276 18.12 20.75 12.75
N ALA A 277 19.21 19.99 12.52
CA ALA A 277 20.31 19.89 13.48
C ALA A 277 21.01 21.24 13.70
N ILE A 278 21.18 22.04 12.63
CA ILE A 278 21.77 23.39 12.67
C ILE A 278 20.88 24.30 13.53
N GLY A 279 19.59 24.31 13.26
CA GLY A 279 18.61 25.09 14.02
C GLY A 279 18.59 24.75 15.51
N ALA A 280 18.65 23.47 15.84
CA ALA A 280 18.69 23.01 17.23
C ALA A 280 19.96 23.47 17.95
N ALA A 281 21.11 23.53 17.26
CA ALA A 281 22.35 24.06 17.81
C ALA A 281 22.28 25.57 18.06
N ILE A 282 21.67 26.33 17.15
CA ILE A 282 21.42 27.78 17.31
C ILE A 282 20.52 28.04 18.52
N LEU A 283 19.39 27.34 18.61
CA LEU A 283 18.45 27.48 19.73
C LEU A 283 19.08 27.12 21.07
N ALA A 284 19.94 26.09 21.10
CA ALA A 284 20.72 25.74 22.30
C ALA A 284 21.68 26.86 22.71
N GLY A 285 22.34 27.51 21.73
CA GLY A 285 23.21 28.66 21.95
C GLY A 285 22.48 29.94 22.35
N GLU A 286 21.22 30.11 21.94
CA GLU A 286 20.36 31.23 22.36
C GLU A 286 19.74 31.02 23.77
N THR A 287 19.73 29.78 24.27
CA THR A 287 19.21 29.46 25.62
C THR A 287 20.13 30.06 26.69
N PRO A 288 19.61 30.76 27.73
CA PRO A 288 20.43 31.32 28.80
C PRO A 288 21.29 30.27 29.50
N THR A 289 22.53 30.61 29.86
CA THR A 289 23.50 29.67 30.46
C THR A 289 22.97 28.98 31.73
N ALA A 290 22.10 29.66 32.51
CA ALA A 290 21.46 29.11 33.70
C ALA A 290 20.45 27.98 33.40
N ASP A 291 19.86 27.98 32.20
CA ASP A 291 18.87 27.01 31.75
C ASP A 291 19.48 25.93 30.84
N ARG A 292 20.77 26.04 30.53
CA ARG A 292 21.50 25.01 29.79
C ARG A 292 21.76 23.83 30.70
N VAL A 293 21.50 22.63 30.19
CA VAL A 293 21.95 21.41 30.85
C VAL A 293 23.48 21.41 30.83
N ALA A 294 24.11 21.64 31.98
CA ALA A 294 25.56 21.56 32.14
C ALA A 294 26.02 20.11 31.92
N LEU A 295 26.40 19.79 30.69
CA LEU A 295 26.82 18.46 30.26
C LEU A 295 28.33 18.20 30.47
N GLY A 296 29.10 19.25 30.75
CA GLY A 296 30.54 19.15 31.04
C GLY A 296 30.80 18.20 32.21
N GLY A 297 31.34 17.02 31.91
CA GLY A 297 31.61 15.94 32.85
C GLY A 297 30.58 14.80 32.88
N ARG A 298 29.28 15.08 32.78
CA ARG A 298 28.19 14.07 32.89
C ARG A 298 27.81 13.40 31.57
N LEU A 299 28.19 13.97 30.43
CA LEU A 299 27.80 13.43 29.11
C LEU A 299 28.30 12.00 28.90
N SER A 300 29.50 11.67 29.40
CA SER A 300 30.05 10.30 29.38
C SER A 300 29.20 9.32 30.22
N GLU A 301 28.73 9.75 31.39
CA GLU A 301 27.86 8.95 32.27
C GLU A 301 26.45 8.77 31.67
N VAL A 302 25.91 9.82 31.04
CA VAL A 302 24.62 9.82 30.34
C VAL A 302 24.62 8.86 29.15
N ILE A 303 25.74 8.79 28.42
CA ILE A 303 25.92 7.84 27.32
C ILE A 303 26.07 6.40 27.84
N ALA A 304 26.71 6.22 28.99
CA ALA A 304 27.00 4.91 29.57
C ALA A 304 25.84 4.30 30.39
N ALA A 305 24.88 5.11 30.86
CA ALA A 305 23.75 4.63 31.65
C ALA A 305 22.88 3.64 30.88
N ASP A 306 22.53 2.49 31.45
CA ASP A 306 21.56 1.58 30.83
C ASP A 306 20.18 2.24 30.80
N ALA A 307 19.62 2.42 29.60
CA ALA A 307 18.27 2.95 29.46
C ALA A 307 17.28 1.86 29.87
N ALA A 308 16.46 2.13 30.88
CA ALA A 308 15.38 1.23 31.26
C ALA A 308 14.44 1.01 30.06
N ARG A 309 14.23 -0.24 29.67
CA ARG A 309 13.26 -0.60 28.62
C ARG A 309 11.88 -0.11 29.05
N GLN A 310 11.25 0.73 28.23
CA GLN A 310 9.88 1.18 28.50
C GLN A 310 8.89 0.11 28.04
N ASP A 311 8.52 -0.79 28.96
CA ASP A 311 7.71 -2.00 28.68
C ASP A 311 6.18 -1.75 28.56
N GLY A 312 5.76 -0.51 28.28
CA GLY A 312 4.36 -0.07 28.30
C GLY A 312 3.55 -0.32 27.03
N PHE A 313 3.79 -1.41 26.30
CA PHE A 313 3.00 -1.76 25.12
C PHE A 313 1.73 -2.52 25.52
N PRO A 314 0.57 -2.29 24.86
CA PRO A 314 -0.56 -3.19 25.01
C PRO A 314 -0.18 -4.59 24.53
N ARG A 315 -0.53 -5.62 25.30
CA ARG A 315 -0.12 -7.01 25.06
C ARG A 315 -1.31 -7.88 24.65
N LEU A 316 -1.02 -8.97 23.93
CA LEU A 316 -1.98 -10.00 23.56
C LEU A 316 -1.61 -11.33 24.25
N ALA A 317 -2.51 -12.31 24.14
CA ALA A 317 -2.23 -13.65 24.61
C ALA A 317 -1.10 -14.29 23.77
N PRO A 318 -0.28 -15.18 24.36
CA PRO A 318 0.67 -16.00 23.59
C PRO A 318 -0.04 -16.83 22.52
N LEU A 319 0.61 -17.02 21.38
CA LEU A 319 0.10 -17.86 20.30
C LEU A 319 0.27 -19.35 20.67
N THR A 320 -0.78 -20.16 20.45
CA THR A 320 -0.77 -21.60 20.71
C THR A 320 -1.42 -22.35 19.55
N LEU A 321 -0.99 -23.60 19.36
CA LEU A 321 -1.54 -24.50 18.33
C LEU A 321 -2.62 -25.44 18.89
N ASP A 322 -3.10 -25.23 20.13
CA ASP A 322 -4.01 -26.19 20.81
C ASP A 322 -5.35 -26.38 20.09
N LYS A 323 -5.79 -25.36 19.34
CA LYS A 323 -7.00 -25.41 18.50
C LYS A 323 -6.67 -25.30 17.00
N VAL A 324 -5.46 -25.72 16.61
CA VAL A 324 -5.03 -25.72 15.21
C VAL A 324 -4.79 -27.17 14.78
N GLN A 325 -5.51 -27.60 13.74
CA GLN A 325 -5.36 -28.93 13.18
C GLN A 325 -4.60 -28.86 11.84
N LEU A 326 -3.38 -29.41 11.84
CA LEU A 326 -2.49 -29.40 10.68
C LEU A 326 -2.62 -30.71 9.89
N LEU A 327 -3.42 -30.71 8.82
CA LEU A 327 -3.69 -31.94 8.05
C LEU A 327 -2.56 -32.36 7.10
N ARG A 328 -1.61 -31.46 6.84
CA ARG A 328 -0.39 -31.74 6.06
C ARG A 328 0.46 -32.87 6.66
N GLU A 329 0.31 -33.16 7.96
CA GLU A 329 1.02 -34.26 8.64
C GLU A 329 0.37 -35.64 8.39
N ARG A 330 -0.86 -35.67 7.84
CA ARG A 330 -1.63 -36.90 7.60
C ARG A 330 -1.48 -37.47 6.20
N VAL A 331 -0.86 -36.72 5.28
CA VAL A 331 -0.63 -37.13 3.90
C VAL A 331 0.83 -37.54 3.70
N ARG A 332 1.04 -38.59 2.92
CA ARG A 332 2.37 -39.04 2.50
C ARG A 332 2.61 -38.64 1.04
N PRO A 333 3.88 -38.53 0.61
CA PRO A 333 4.20 -38.36 -0.81
C PRO A 333 3.53 -39.45 -1.66
N TYR A 334 3.04 -39.07 -2.83
CA TYR A 334 2.37 -39.99 -3.74
C TYR A 334 3.31 -41.14 -4.14
N GLN A 335 2.79 -42.36 -4.10
CA GLN A 335 3.50 -43.55 -4.56
C GLN A 335 2.77 -44.11 -5.77
N PHE A 336 3.51 -44.28 -6.88
CA PHE A 336 2.96 -44.89 -8.07
C PHE A 336 2.62 -46.37 -7.78
N PRO A 337 1.44 -46.86 -8.21
CA PRO A 337 1.08 -48.26 -8.03
C PRO A 337 2.08 -49.18 -8.75
N GLU A 338 2.56 -50.23 -8.08
CA GLU A 338 3.58 -51.15 -8.63
C GLU A 338 3.13 -51.92 -9.89
N ASN A 339 1.81 -52.10 -10.06
CA ASN A 339 1.22 -52.90 -11.14
C ASN A 339 0.53 -52.07 -12.24
N VAL A 340 0.76 -50.75 -12.29
CA VAL A 340 0.13 -49.85 -13.27
C VAL A 340 1.22 -49.12 -14.04
N GLU A 341 1.36 -49.42 -15.34
CA GLU A 341 2.34 -48.73 -16.20
C GLU A 341 2.02 -47.24 -16.38
N VAL A 342 0.74 -46.89 -16.51
CA VAL A 342 0.29 -45.51 -16.72
C VAL A 342 -0.93 -45.19 -15.85
N VAL A 343 -0.84 -44.13 -15.05
CA VAL A 343 -1.92 -43.65 -14.17
C VAL A 343 -2.75 -42.60 -14.89
N ASP A 344 -4.07 -42.74 -14.85
CA ASP A 344 -4.99 -41.69 -15.32
C ASP A 344 -5.03 -40.54 -14.32
N ALA A 345 -4.81 -39.32 -14.83
CA ALA A 345 -4.70 -38.13 -14.01
C ALA A 345 -5.42 -36.92 -14.61
N TYR A 346 -5.69 -35.94 -13.77
CA TYR A 346 -6.35 -34.69 -14.12
C TYR A 346 -5.46 -33.52 -13.70
N LEU A 347 -5.31 -32.55 -14.59
CA LEU A 347 -4.46 -31.39 -14.40
C LEU A 347 -5.30 -30.18 -14.01
N GLY A 348 -4.96 -29.54 -12.91
CA GLY A 348 -5.54 -28.30 -12.46
C GLY A 348 -4.56 -27.16 -12.58
N LEU A 349 -4.99 -26.04 -13.16
CA LEU A 349 -4.23 -24.82 -13.31
C LEU A 349 -4.92 -23.71 -12.52
N ASP A 350 -4.23 -23.08 -11.57
CA ASP A 350 -4.65 -21.84 -10.93
C ASP A 350 -3.68 -20.71 -11.30
N ILE A 351 -4.17 -19.81 -12.17
CA ILE A 351 -3.37 -18.75 -12.78
C ILE A 351 -3.75 -17.41 -12.14
N GLY A 352 -3.14 -17.13 -11.01
CA GLY A 352 -3.23 -15.84 -10.34
C GLY A 352 -2.36 -14.78 -11.01
N SER A 353 -2.65 -13.52 -10.73
CA SER A 353 -1.86 -12.36 -11.18
C SER A 353 -0.42 -12.38 -10.66
N VAL A 354 -0.21 -12.99 -9.48
CA VAL A 354 1.07 -13.05 -8.77
C VAL A 354 1.67 -14.44 -8.77
N GLY A 355 0.84 -15.46 -8.60
CA GLY A 355 1.26 -16.85 -8.42
C GLY A 355 0.52 -17.78 -9.37
N THR A 356 1.27 -18.69 -9.98
CA THR A 356 0.76 -19.74 -10.85
C THR A 356 0.96 -21.09 -10.15
N LYS A 357 -0.09 -21.90 -10.11
CA LYS A 357 -0.07 -23.22 -9.48
C LYS A 357 -0.60 -24.27 -10.44
N LEU A 358 0.13 -25.38 -10.52
CA LEU A 358 -0.25 -26.55 -11.29
C LEU A 358 -0.37 -27.72 -10.32
N VAL A 359 -1.42 -28.52 -10.47
CA VAL A 359 -1.58 -29.75 -9.69
C VAL A 359 -2.01 -30.87 -10.62
N LEU A 360 -1.36 -32.01 -10.48
CA LEU A 360 -1.76 -33.25 -11.12
C LEU A 360 -2.34 -34.18 -10.05
N VAL A 361 -3.59 -34.61 -10.23
CA VAL A 361 -4.27 -35.54 -9.32
C VAL A 361 -4.62 -36.84 -10.04
N ASP A 362 -4.58 -37.97 -9.34
CA ASP A 362 -5.08 -39.25 -9.87
C ASP A 362 -6.62 -39.27 -9.95
N ARG A 363 -7.19 -40.40 -10.38
CA ARG A 363 -8.64 -40.60 -10.45
C ARG A 363 -9.34 -40.59 -9.10
N GLN A 364 -8.63 -40.85 -8.01
CA GLN A 364 -9.15 -40.77 -6.64
C GLN A 364 -9.06 -39.35 -6.07
N GLY A 365 -8.37 -38.44 -6.75
CA GLY A 365 -8.10 -37.07 -6.30
C GLY A 365 -6.84 -36.92 -5.45
N SER A 366 -6.00 -37.96 -5.35
CA SER A 366 -4.70 -37.90 -4.67
C SER A 366 -3.73 -37.05 -5.49
N VAL A 367 -3.01 -36.14 -4.82
CA VAL A 367 -2.04 -35.25 -5.50
C VAL A 367 -0.78 -36.03 -5.88
N ILE A 368 -0.57 -36.22 -7.19
CA ILE A 368 0.63 -36.86 -7.75
C ILE A 368 1.81 -35.91 -7.68
N HIS A 369 1.62 -34.68 -8.18
CA HIS A 369 2.63 -33.64 -8.18
C HIS A 369 1.98 -32.26 -8.21
N HIS A 370 2.69 -31.25 -7.69
CA HIS A 370 2.24 -29.87 -7.75
C HIS A 370 3.43 -28.93 -7.89
N ILE A 371 3.18 -27.79 -8.54
CA ILE A 371 4.13 -26.70 -8.71
C ILE A 371 3.45 -25.43 -8.21
N PHE A 372 4.18 -24.62 -7.45
CA PHE A 372 3.77 -23.26 -7.09
C PHE A 372 4.92 -22.30 -7.36
N THR A 373 4.71 -21.36 -8.28
CA THR A 373 5.71 -20.38 -8.68
C THR A 373 5.10 -18.99 -8.89
N ARG A 374 5.93 -17.96 -9.07
CA ARG A 374 5.47 -16.61 -9.38
C ARG A 374 5.08 -16.50 -10.86
N THR A 375 3.97 -15.83 -11.15
CA THR A 375 3.47 -15.58 -12.52
C THR A 375 4.33 -14.54 -13.25
N GLU A 376 4.99 -13.64 -12.51
CA GLU A 376 5.90 -12.60 -13.04
C GLU A 376 5.30 -11.73 -14.16
N GLY A 377 3.96 -11.65 -14.23
CA GLY A 377 3.28 -10.95 -15.33
C GLY A 377 3.35 -11.64 -16.69
N ARG A 378 3.93 -12.84 -16.76
CA ARG A 378 4.14 -13.60 -17.99
C ARG A 378 3.46 -14.97 -17.89
N PRO A 379 2.12 -15.02 -17.75
CA PRO A 379 1.41 -16.26 -17.47
C PRO A 379 1.65 -17.35 -18.53
N ILE A 380 1.78 -16.98 -19.81
CA ILE A 380 2.04 -17.95 -20.89
C ILE A 380 3.43 -18.59 -20.73
N GLU A 381 4.48 -17.79 -20.55
CA GLU A 381 5.85 -18.28 -20.38
C GLU A 381 5.98 -19.15 -19.13
N VAL A 382 5.41 -18.69 -18.01
CA VAL A 382 5.45 -19.39 -16.73
C VAL A 382 4.70 -20.70 -16.80
N VAL A 383 3.47 -20.72 -17.33
CA VAL A 383 2.70 -21.98 -17.46
C VAL A 383 3.40 -22.94 -18.42
N THR A 384 3.99 -22.47 -19.52
CA THR A 384 4.75 -23.32 -20.46
C THR A 384 5.92 -24.01 -19.74
N ARG A 385 6.68 -23.23 -18.96
CA ARG A 385 7.78 -23.76 -18.14
C ARG A 385 7.27 -24.80 -17.14
N CYS A 386 6.18 -24.50 -16.42
CA CYS A 386 5.62 -25.38 -15.41
C CYS A 386 5.06 -26.68 -16.01
N LEU A 387 4.43 -26.63 -17.18
CA LEU A 387 3.95 -27.84 -17.87
C LEU A 387 5.12 -28.74 -18.27
N ARG A 388 6.22 -28.16 -18.76
CA ARG A 388 7.44 -28.91 -19.06
C ARG A 388 8.06 -29.53 -17.82
N GLU A 389 8.18 -28.76 -16.74
CA GLU A 389 8.68 -29.26 -15.44
C GLU A 389 7.80 -30.40 -14.91
N LEU A 390 6.48 -30.27 -15.03
CA LEU A 390 5.52 -31.30 -14.65
C LEU A 390 5.73 -32.57 -15.49
N GLN A 391 5.90 -32.44 -16.81
CA GLN A 391 6.17 -33.54 -17.73
C GLN A 391 7.50 -34.24 -17.41
N GLU A 392 8.57 -33.49 -17.15
CA GLU A 392 9.88 -34.02 -16.76
C GLU A 392 9.79 -34.81 -15.43
N ALA A 393 9.01 -34.32 -14.47
CA ALA A 393 8.83 -34.97 -13.18
C ALA A 393 8.03 -36.28 -13.25
N VAL A 394 6.96 -36.33 -14.06
CA VAL A 394 6.08 -37.51 -14.14
C VAL A 394 6.47 -38.49 -15.25
N GLY A 395 7.11 -38.01 -16.32
CA GLY A 395 7.45 -38.79 -17.50
C GLY A 395 6.22 -39.41 -18.18
N ASP A 396 6.40 -40.58 -18.78
CA ASP A 396 5.31 -41.32 -19.45
C ASP A 396 4.40 -42.12 -18.48
N ARG A 397 4.61 -41.96 -17.16
CA ARG A 397 3.85 -42.67 -16.12
C ARG A 397 2.42 -42.19 -15.95
N VAL A 398 2.03 -41.10 -16.62
CA VAL A 398 0.74 -40.44 -16.43
C VAL A 398 0.08 -40.12 -17.77
N ARG A 399 -1.22 -40.40 -17.85
CA ARG A 399 -2.10 -39.97 -18.94
C ARG A 399 -3.06 -38.90 -18.43
N VAL A 400 -2.98 -37.70 -19.00
CA VAL A 400 -3.89 -36.60 -18.65
C VAL A 400 -5.25 -36.83 -19.31
N CYS A 401 -6.28 -37.08 -18.50
CA CYS A 401 -7.65 -37.37 -18.90
C CYS A 401 -8.57 -36.15 -18.87
N GLY A 402 -8.12 -35.04 -18.27
CA GLY A 402 -8.85 -33.78 -18.27
C GLY A 402 -8.04 -32.64 -17.66
N VAL A 403 -8.34 -31.41 -18.09
CA VAL A 403 -7.66 -30.20 -17.61
C VAL A 403 -8.65 -29.15 -17.13
N GLY A 404 -8.43 -28.63 -15.93
CA GLY A 404 -9.18 -27.54 -15.33
C GLY A 404 -8.34 -26.26 -15.23
N SER A 405 -8.97 -25.10 -15.40
CA SER A 405 -8.30 -23.80 -15.29
C SER A 405 -9.11 -22.83 -14.42
N THR A 406 -8.43 -22.12 -13.52
CA THR A 406 -8.99 -21.12 -12.60
C THR A 406 -8.04 -19.95 -12.34
N GLY A 407 -8.46 -19.00 -11.52
CA GLY A 407 -7.77 -17.74 -11.26
C GLY A 407 -8.02 -16.66 -12.32
N SER A 408 -7.29 -15.56 -12.22
CA SER A 408 -7.42 -14.37 -13.10
C SER A 408 -7.01 -14.62 -14.56
N GLY A 409 -6.08 -15.53 -14.82
CA GLY A 409 -5.58 -15.89 -16.15
C GLY A 409 -6.30 -17.08 -16.80
N ARG A 410 -7.37 -17.58 -16.16
CA ARG A 410 -7.98 -18.88 -16.48
C ARG A 410 -8.51 -19.01 -17.90
N GLU A 411 -9.07 -17.95 -18.46
CA GLU A 411 -9.67 -17.97 -19.79
C GLU A 411 -8.57 -18.07 -20.85
N LEU A 412 -7.56 -17.19 -20.76
CA LEU A 412 -6.42 -17.20 -21.68
C LEU A 412 -5.67 -18.53 -21.65
N ILE A 413 -5.21 -18.95 -20.47
CA ILE A 413 -4.42 -20.18 -20.33
C ILE A 413 -5.28 -21.41 -20.58
N GLY A 414 -6.55 -21.40 -20.15
CA GLY A 414 -7.49 -22.48 -20.39
C GLY A 414 -7.69 -22.71 -21.89
N GLU A 415 -7.88 -21.65 -22.68
CA GLU A 415 -7.99 -21.77 -24.14
C GLU A 415 -6.68 -22.24 -24.79
N LEU A 416 -5.51 -21.78 -24.32
CA LEU A 416 -4.22 -22.19 -24.88
C LEU A 416 -3.91 -23.66 -24.61
N VAL A 417 -4.13 -24.15 -23.39
CA VAL A 417 -3.85 -25.53 -22.98
C VAL A 417 -4.92 -26.51 -23.49
N GLY A 418 -6.11 -26.01 -23.86
CA GLY A 418 -7.26 -26.85 -24.19
C GLY A 418 -7.95 -27.38 -22.94
N ALA A 419 -8.15 -26.55 -21.93
CA ALA A 419 -8.82 -26.90 -20.69
C ALA A 419 -10.25 -27.37 -20.95
N ASP A 420 -10.65 -28.49 -20.33
CA ASP A 420 -11.99 -29.04 -20.41
C ASP A 420 -12.96 -28.26 -19.53
N ALA A 421 -12.50 -27.76 -18.37
CA ALA A 421 -13.29 -26.97 -17.45
C ALA A 421 -12.59 -25.64 -17.09
N ILE A 422 -13.32 -24.52 -17.22
CA ILE A 422 -12.82 -23.19 -16.85
C ILE A 422 -13.82 -22.59 -15.86
N HIS A 423 -13.41 -22.45 -14.59
CA HIS A 423 -14.28 -22.02 -13.49
C HIS A 423 -13.63 -20.90 -12.68
N ASP A 424 -14.45 -20.08 -12.03
CA ASP A 424 -13.94 -19.07 -11.10
C ASP A 424 -13.26 -19.72 -9.88
N GLU A 425 -12.41 -18.94 -9.22
CA GLU A 425 -11.55 -19.41 -8.13
C GLU A 425 -12.34 -19.78 -6.88
N ILE A 426 -13.50 -19.16 -6.64
CA ILE A 426 -14.36 -19.42 -5.47
C ILE A 426 -14.92 -20.83 -5.57
N THR A 427 -15.45 -21.17 -6.75
CA THR A 427 -15.96 -22.52 -7.05
C THR A 427 -14.84 -23.56 -6.90
N CYS A 428 -13.65 -23.30 -7.45
CA CYS A 428 -12.53 -24.23 -7.36
C CYS A 428 -12.04 -24.42 -5.92
N HIS A 429 -11.84 -23.35 -5.14
CA HIS A 429 -11.44 -23.47 -3.74
C HIS A 429 -12.47 -24.21 -2.90
N LYS A 430 -13.77 -23.94 -3.10
CA LYS A 430 -14.86 -24.71 -2.49
C LYS A 430 -14.72 -26.19 -2.80
N THR A 431 -14.59 -26.56 -4.08
CA THR A 431 -14.53 -27.96 -4.51
C THR A 431 -13.32 -28.67 -3.91
N GLY A 432 -12.13 -28.05 -3.95
CA GLY A 432 -10.93 -28.63 -3.34
C GLY A 432 -11.07 -28.80 -1.83
N ALA A 433 -11.63 -27.81 -1.12
CA ALA A 433 -11.78 -27.85 0.33
C ALA A 433 -12.82 -28.87 0.78
N ALA A 434 -13.96 -28.96 0.07
CA ALA A 434 -14.99 -29.96 0.31
C ALA A 434 -14.46 -31.38 0.11
N PHE A 435 -13.72 -31.62 -0.98
CA PHE A 435 -13.10 -32.92 -1.25
C PHE A 435 -12.14 -33.35 -0.13
N ILE A 436 -11.27 -32.45 0.32
CA ILE A 436 -10.34 -32.74 1.43
C ILE A 436 -11.09 -32.98 2.75
N GLY A 437 -12.14 -32.20 3.03
CA GLY A 437 -12.98 -32.39 4.21
C GLY A 437 -13.66 -33.77 4.23
N ASP A 438 -14.21 -34.20 3.10
CA ASP A 438 -14.80 -35.52 2.95
C ASP A 438 -13.78 -36.64 3.19
N GLN A 439 -12.60 -36.54 2.55
CA GLN A 439 -11.58 -37.60 2.59
C GLN A 439 -10.88 -37.72 3.95
N LEU A 440 -10.56 -36.60 4.62
CA LEU A 440 -9.68 -36.61 5.79
C LEU A 440 -10.39 -36.37 7.12
N LEU A 441 -11.60 -35.81 7.10
CA LEU A 441 -12.34 -35.43 8.31
C LEU A 441 -13.73 -36.05 8.42
N GLY A 442 -14.29 -36.55 7.31
CA GLY A 442 -15.69 -36.96 7.25
C GLY A 442 -16.68 -35.80 7.46
N LYS A 443 -16.22 -34.55 7.32
CA LYS A 443 -17.04 -33.34 7.40
C LYS A 443 -16.48 -32.27 6.46
N ARG A 444 -17.38 -31.55 5.78
CA ARG A 444 -17.02 -30.43 4.90
C ARG A 444 -16.83 -29.13 5.68
N PRO A 445 -16.01 -28.19 5.19
CA PRO A 445 -15.94 -26.85 5.74
C PRO A 445 -17.26 -26.10 5.51
N ASP A 446 -17.66 -25.32 6.51
CA ASP A 446 -18.73 -24.31 6.37
C ASP A 446 -18.16 -22.91 6.10
N THR A 447 -16.86 -22.73 6.38
CA THR A 447 -16.17 -21.46 6.26
C THR A 447 -14.78 -21.71 5.71
N ILE A 448 -14.39 -20.92 4.72
CA ILE A 448 -13.05 -20.96 4.16
C ILE A 448 -12.42 -19.58 4.29
N PHE A 449 -11.28 -19.54 4.99
CA PHE A 449 -10.35 -18.43 4.99
C PHE A 449 -9.25 -18.72 3.98
N GLU A 450 -9.16 -17.93 2.92
CA GLU A 450 -8.07 -18.01 1.94
C GLU A 450 -7.25 -16.73 2.03
N ILE A 451 -5.96 -16.85 2.35
CA ILE A 451 -5.03 -15.71 2.34
C ILE A 451 -3.87 -16.03 1.41
N GLY A 452 -3.95 -15.46 0.21
CA GLY A 452 -2.91 -15.48 -0.80
C GLY A 452 -1.79 -14.48 -0.55
N GLY A 453 -0.97 -14.26 -1.59
CA GLY A 453 0.13 -13.32 -1.56
C GLY A 453 -0.33 -11.86 -1.61
N GLN A 454 -1.36 -11.53 -2.40
CA GLN A 454 -1.83 -10.15 -2.60
C GLN A 454 -3.33 -9.95 -2.40
N ASP A 455 -4.09 -11.03 -2.35
CA ASP A 455 -5.52 -11.03 -2.11
C ASP A 455 -5.88 -12.00 -0.99
N SER A 456 -7.08 -11.84 -0.46
CA SER A 456 -7.63 -12.66 0.60
C SER A 456 -9.12 -12.80 0.39
N LYS A 457 -9.63 -14.01 0.58
CA LYS A 457 -11.01 -14.38 0.29
C LYS A 457 -11.65 -15.00 1.51
N PHE A 458 -12.89 -14.64 1.75
CA PHE A 458 -13.79 -15.29 2.70
C PHE A 458 -14.89 -15.96 1.89
N ILE A 459 -15.16 -17.23 2.18
CA ILE A 459 -16.21 -18.01 1.52
C ILE A 459 -17.03 -18.70 2.61
N SER A 460 -18.34 -18.48 2.58
CA SER A 460 -19.30 -19.19 3.43
C SER A 460 -20.07 -20.22 2.62
N LEU A 461 -20.12 -21.44 3.16
CA LEU A 461 -20.74 -22.60 2.56
C LEU A 461 -21.92 -23.07 3.41
N GLN A 462 -22.99 -23.50 2.76
CA GLN A 462 -24.10 -24.18 3.40
C GLN A 462 -24.45 -25.47 2.65
N PRO A 463 -25.01 -26.47 3.34
CA PRO A 463 -25.61 -27.62 2.67
C PRO A 463 -26.69 -27.18 1.68
N GLU A 464 -26.74 -27.79 0.52
CA GLU A 464 -27.78 -27.52 -0.45
C GLU A 464 -29.15 -28.01 0.08
N ALA A 465 -30.18 -27.17 -0.06
CA ALA A 465 -31.53 -27.51 0.39
C ALA A 465 -32.07 -28.73 -0.38
N GLY A 466 -32.32 -29.83 0.34
CA GLY A 466 -32.81 -31.09 -0.24
C GLY A 466 -31.73 -32.07 -0.70
N ASN A 467 -30.44 -31.69 -0.64
CA ASN A 467 -29.31 -32.56 -0.91
C ASN A 467 -28.20 -32.35 0.14
N SER A 468 -28.19 -33.20 1.18
CA SER A 468 -27.22 -33.08 2.28
C SER A 468 -25.77 -33.41 1.90
N ALA A 469 -25.54 -33.89 0.67
CA ALA A 469 -24.23 -34.28 0.19
C ALA A 469 -23.53 -33.19 -0.63
N GLU A 470 -24.17 -32.06 -0.95
CA GLU A 470 -23.56 -30.94 -1.67
C GLU A 470 -23.53 -29.65 -0.85
N SER A 471 -22.48 -28.85 -1.06
CA SER A 471 -22.32 -27.54 -0.41
C SER A 471 -22.32 -26.44 -1.47
N VAL A 472 -23.11 -25.41 -1.21
CA VAL A 472 -23.25 -24.23 -2.07
C VAL A 472 -22.63 -23.01 -1.41
N VAL A 473 -22.08 -22.11 -2.23
CA VAL A 473 -21.55 -20.82 -1.76
C VAL A 473 -22.74 -19.90 -1.51
N VAL A 474 -22.94 -19.48 -0.26
CA VAL A 474 -24.05 -18.58 0.13
C VAL A 474 -23.60 -17.14 0.31
N ASP A 475 -22.31 -16.94 0.61
CA ASP A 475 -21.70 -15.62 0.69
C ASP A 475 -20.21 -15.75 0.37
N PHE A 476 -19.65 -14.75 -0.28
CA PHE A 476 -18.21 -14.63 -0.47
C PHE A 476 -17.81 -13.16 -0.60
N THR A 477 -16.57 -12.88 -0.25
CA THR A 477 -15.99 -11.55 -0.45
C THR A 477 -14.47 -11.67 -0.56
N MET A 478 -13.87 -10.71 -1.24
CA MET A 478 -12.43 -10.67 -1.46
C MET A 478 -11.90 -9.25 -1.25
N ASN A 479 -10.65 -9.12 -0.78
CA ASN A 479 -9.93 -7.87 -0.94
C ASN A 479 -9.15 -7.90 -2.27
N GLU A 480 -9.27 -6.84 -3.06
CA GLU A 480 -8.56 -6.73 -4.35
C GLU A 480 -7.47 -5.65 -4.32
N ALA A 481 -7.46 -4.82 -3.28
CA ALA A 481 -6.77 -3.54 -3.30
C ALA A 481 -5.71 -3.34 -2.21
N CYS A 482 -5.67 -4.21 -1.20
CA CYS A 482 -4.83 -3.98 -0.02
C CYS A 482 -3.93 -5.18 0.26
N ALA A 483 -2.60 -4.98 0.16
CA ALA A 483 -1.62 -5.95 0.62
C ALA A 483 -1.58 -6.08 2.16
N ALA A 484 -2.23 -5.16 2.88
CA ALA A 484 -2.37 -5.28 4.32
C ALA A 484 -3.20 -6.52 4.65
N GLY A 485 -2.68 -7.39 5.50
CA GLY A 485 -3.34 -8.65 5.85
C GLY A 485 -3.12 -9.79 4.86
N THR A 486 -2.16 -9.69 3.93
CA THR A 486 -1.83 -10.78 2.99
C THR A 486 -0.42 -11.34 3.22
N GLY A 487 -0.07 -12.44 2.54
CA GLY A 487 1.26 -13.04 2.66
C GLY A 487 2.41 -12.10 2.26
N SER A 488 2.21 -11.22 1.27
CA SER A 488 3.24 -10.25 0.87
C SER A 488 3.58 -9.23 1.95
N PHE A 489 2.62 -8.88 2.81
CA PHE A 489 2.88 -8.02 3.96
C PHE A 489 3.79 -8.71 4.98
N LEU A 490 3.57 -9.99 5.27
CA LEU A 490 4.44 -10.74 6.18
C LEU A 490 5.83 -10.96 5.59
N GLU A 491 5.93 -11.23 4.28
CA GLU A 491 7.20 -11.35 3.57
C GLU A 491 8.03 -10.05 3.67
N GLU A 492 7.44 -8.90 3.31
CA GLU A 492 8.10 -7.60 3.39
C GLU A 492 8.51 -7.25 4.84
N ARG A 493 7.66 -7.54 5.83
CA ARG A 493 8.00 -7.31 7.25
C ARG A 493 9.05 -8.25 7.79
N ALA A 494 9.06 -9.50 7.34
CA ALA A 494 10.07 -10.47 7.74
C ALA A 494 11.44 -10.05 7.20
N GLU A 495 11.53 -9.68 5.92
CA GLU A 495 12.77 -9.19 5.28
C GLU A 495 13.34 -7.94 5.99
N GLU A 496 12.50 -6.95 6.30
CA GLU A 496 12.94 -5.75 7.03
C GLU A 496 13.44 -6.04 8.44
N LEU A 497 12.86 -7.05 9.08
CA LEU A 497 13.31 -7.52 10.38
C LEU A 497 14.50 -8.48 10.26
N ASP A 498 15.01 -8.80 9.07
CA ASP A 498 16.06 -9.80 8.79
C ASP A 498 15.68 -11.23 9.21
N VAL A 499 14.39 -11.59 9.06
CA VAL A 499 13.78 -12.90 9.39
C VAL A 499 13.40 -13.63 8.11
N SER A 500 13.67 -14.93 8.01
CA SER A 500 13.08 -15.76 6.95
C SER A 500 11.58 -15.98 7.18
N ILE A 501 10.75 -15.62 6.20
CA ILE A 501 9.32 -15.93 6.24
C ILE A 501 9.03 -17.44 6.26
N LYS A 502 9.94 -18.26 5.73
CA LYS A 502 9.84 -19.73 5.74
C LYS A 502 10.50 -20.27 7.01
N GLY A 503 9.70 -20.91 7.86
CA GLY A 503 10.15 -21.52 9.12
C GLY A 503 10.34 -20.49 10.24
N GLU A 504 11.38 -19.66 10.13
CA GLU A 504 11.87 -18.82 11.23
C GLU A 504 10.81 -17.84 11.78
N PHE A 505 10.02 -17.20 10.93
CA PHE A 505 8.95 -16.29 11.37
C PHE A 505 7.96 -16.98 12.31
N GLY A 506 7.46 -18.15 11.93
CA GLY A 506 6.47 -18.89 12.70
C GLY A 506 7.03 -19.36 14.05
N GLU A 507 8.27 -19.85 14.05
CA GLU A 507 8.98 -20.28 15.25
C GLU A 507 9.21 -19.12 16.24
N LEU A 508 9.64 -17.96 15.75
CA LEU A 508 9.83 -16.77 16.57
C LEU A 508 8.51 -16.26 17.15
N ALA A 509 7.45 -16.23 16.33
CA ALA A 509 6.12 -15.81 16.78
C ALA A 509 5.59 -16.70 17.92
N LEU A 510 5.69 -18.03 17.76
CA LEU A 510 5.19 -19.00 18.74
C LEU A 510 6.01 -19.02 20.04
N ARG A 511 7.27 -18.55 20.00
CA ARG A 511 8.11 -18.39 21.20
C ARG A 511 7.75 -17.17 22.06
N SER A 512 7.00 -16.21 21.52
CA SER A 512 6.63 -15.00 22.26
C SER A 512 5.71 -15.33 23.43
N LYS A 513 6.10 -14.86 24.62
CA LYS A 513 5.29 -14.98 25.85
C LYS A 513 4.41 -13.76 26.11
N SER A 514 4.63 -12.66 25.38
CA SER A 514 3.90 -11.41 25.55
C SER A 514 3.83 -10.63 24.24
N PRO A 515 3.10 -11.16 23.22
CA PRO A 515 2.99 -10.51 21.92
C PRO A 515 2.53 -9.06 22.04
N ILE A 516 3.10 -8.16 21.24
CA ILE A 516 2.72 -6.75 21.22
C ILE A 516 1.46 -6.60 20.37
N LYS A 517 0.46 -5.89 20.90
CA LYS A 517 -0.71 -5.50 20.12
C LYS A 517 -0.33 -4.36 19.17
N LEU A 518 -0.03 -4.73 17.94
CA LEU A 518 0.14 -3.80 16.84
C LEU A 518 -1.23 -3.40 16.25
N GLY A 519 -1.26 -2.38 15.40
CA GLY A 519 -2.47 -1.98 14.70
C GLY A 519 -2.98 -3.03 13.70
N GLU A 520 -3.98 -2.66 12.90
CA GLU A 520 -4.48 -3.48 11.77
C GLU A 520 -4.42 -2.70 10.45
N ARG A 521 -3.69 -1.59 10.44
CA ARG A 521 -3.61 -0.64 9.33
C ARG A 521 -2.68 -1.17 8.23
N CYS A 522 -2.58 -0.41 7.13
CA CYS A 522 -1.77 -0.82 5.99
C CYS A 522 -0.28 -0.97 6.32
N THR A 523 0.44 -1.69 5.44
CA THR A 523 1.88 -1.95 5.53
C THR A 523 2.68 -0.72 5.96
N VAL A 524 2.39 0.46 5.42
CA VAL A 524 3.12 1.70 5.76
C VAL A 524 2.93 2.11 7.23
N PHE A 525 1.70 2.09 7.75
CA PHE A 525 1.47 2.41 9.17
C PHE A 525 2.06 1.36 10.09
N MET A 526 1.96 0.09 9.68
CA MET A 526 2.54 -1.00 10.46
C MET A 526 4.06 -0.87 10.58
N GLU A 527 4.73 -0.46 9.51
CA GLU A 527 6.17 -0.23 9.52
C GLU A 527 6.56 0.80 10.59
N ARG A 528 5.81 1.91 10.64
CA ARG A 528 5.99 2.94 11.67
C ARG A 528 5.72 2.40 13.08
N ASP A 529 4.68 1.60 13.27
CA ASP A 529 4.37 0.98 14.56
C ASP A 529 5.47 0.02 15.01
N VAL A 530 5.95 -0.83 14.09
CA VAL A 530 7.07 -1.77 14.29
C VAL A 530 8.34 -1.02 14.63
N ASN A 531 8.70 0.01 13.84
CA ASN A 531 9.84 0.87 14.09
C ASN A 531 9.72 1.53 15.46
N THR A 532 8.56 2.11 15.81
CA THR A 532 8.33 2.72 17.13
C THR A 532 8.53 1.71 18.26
N CYS A 533 8.05 0.47 18.08
CA CYS A 533 8.25 -0.59 19.07
C CYS A 533 9.73 -0.97 19.22
N MET A 534 10.43 -1.15 18.10
CA MET A 534 11.87 -1.44 18.09
C MET A 534 12.68 -0.32 18.75
N GLN A 535 12.38 0.94 18.42
CA GLN A 535 13.03 2.12 18.98
C GLN A 535 12.90 2.14 20.50
N ARG A 536 11.74 1.76 21.03
CA ARG A 536 11.44 1.66 22.47
C ARG A 536 11.96 0.39 23.15
N GLY A 537 12.68 -0.47 22.40
CA GLY A 537 13.35 -1.65 22.93
C GLY A 537 12.50 -2.92 23.03
N ALA A 538 11.41 -3.01 22.25
CA ALA A 538 10.60 -4.22 22.15
C ALA A 538 11.42 -5.42 21.66
N LYS A 539 11.09 -6.62 22.16
CA LYS A 539 11.69 -7.87 21.70
C LYS A 539 11.16 -8.23 20.32
N ARG A 540 12.04 -8.77 19.48
CA ARG A 540 11.73 -9.11 18.08
C ARG A 540 10.64 -10.18 18.00
N GLU A 541 10.68 -11.21 18.85
CA GLU A 541 9.65 -12.24 18.93
C GLU A 541 8.26 -11.69 19.27
N ASP A 542 8.19 -10.68 20.15
CA ASP A 542 6.91 -10.06 20.55
C ASP A 542 6.30 -9.23 19.42
N ILE A 543 7.14 -8.56 18.62
CA ILE A 543 6.72 -7.84 17.42
C ILE A 543 6.23 -8.82 16.36
N ILE A 544 6.98 -9.89 16.09
CA ILE A 544 6.65 -10.90 15.07
C ILE A 544 5.32 -11.59 15.40
N ALA A 545 5.09 -11.96 16.66
CA ALA A 545 3.80 -12.48 17.11
C ALA A 545 2.68 -11.45 16.95
N GLY A 546 2.96 -10.18 17.25
CA GLY A 546 2.04 -9.06 16.98
C GLY A 546 1.66 -8.93 15.51
N LEU A 547 2.61 -9.11 14.58
CA LEU A 547 2.36 -9.06 13.14
C LEU A 547 1.43 -10.19 12.67
N ALA A 548 1.55 -11.40 13.23
CA ALA A 548 0.63 -12.50 12.95
C ALA A 548 -0.81 -12.16 13.39
N TYR A 549 -0.98 -11.57 14.59
CA TYR A 549 -2.26 -11.04 15.04
C TYR A 549 -2.80 -9.94 14.13
N SER A 550 -1.96 -8.99 13.71
CA SER A 550 -2.37 -7.88 12.84
C SER A 550 -2.92 -8.35 11.50
N VAL A 551 -2.36 -9.41 10.91
CA VAL A 551 -2.88 -10.02 9.69
C VAL A 551 -4.30 -10.55 9.91
N VAL A 552 -4.51 -11.26 11.00
CA VAL A 552 -5.81 -11.85 11.34
C VAL A 552 -6.86 -10.78 11.65
N TYR A 553 -6.52 -9.78 12.48
CA TYR A 553 -7.43 -8.66 12.76
C TYR A 553 -7.81 -7.91 11.49
N ASN A 554 -6.82 -7.64 10.62
CA ASN A 554 -7.09 -7.02 9.34
C ASN A 554 -8.03 -7.88 8.48
N TYR A 555 -7.77 -9.18 8.36
CA TYR A 555 -8.62 -10.10 7.60
C TYR A 555 -10.07 -10.11 8.13
N ILE A 556 -10.26 -10.26 9.45
CA ILE A 556 -11.59 -10.28 10.06
C ILE A 556 -12.32 -8.94 9.85
N ASN A 557 -11.64 -7.81 10.06
CA ASN A 557 -12.28 -6.50 10.00
C ASN A 557 -12.46 -5.96 8.57
N ARG A 558 -11.60 -6.34 7.63
CA ARG A 558 -11.59 -5.80 6.25
C ARG A 558 -12.09 -6.76 5.19
N VAL A 559 -11.96 -8.06 5.39
CA VAL A 559 -12.49 -9.09 4.48
C VAL A 559 -13.81 -9.60 5.02
N VAL A 560 -13.82 -10.23 6.20
CA VAL A 560 -15.04 -10.85 6.75
C VAL A 560 -16.12 -9.80 7.05
N ARG A 561 -15.77 -8.67 7.68
CA ARG A 561 -16.68 -7.51 7.94
C ARG A 561 -17.97 -7.90 8.67
N GLY A 562 -17.85 -8.68 9.74
CA GLY A 562 -18.99 -9.11 10.56
C GLY A 562 -19.88 -10.18 9.92
N ARG A 563 -19.49 -10.73 8.77
CA ARG A 563 -20.14 -11.93 8.21
C ARG A 563 -20.03 -13.12 9.15
N HIS A 564 -20.98 -14.03 9.02
CA HIS A 564 -21.06 -15.23 9.85
C HIS A 564 -19.86 -16.16 9.62
N ILE A 565 -19.12 -16.47 10.68
CA ILE A 565 -18.05 -17.49 10.69
C ILE A 565 -18.63 -18.75 11.35
N GLY A 566 -18.72 -19.84 10.60
CA GLY A 566 -19.17 -21.14 11.08
C GLY A 566 -18.11 -21.87 11.92
N ASP A 567 -18.23 -23.18 12.10
CA ASP A 567 -17.44 -23.95 13.06
C ASP A 567 -16.37 -24.82 12.39
N CYS A 568 -16.64 -25.32 11.18
CA CYS A 568 -15.66 -26.08 10.38
C CYS A 568 -14.90 -25.11 9.46
N ILE A 569 -13.84 -24.51 10.00
CA ILE A 569 -13.06 -23.45 9.34
C ILE A 569 -11.82 -24.04 8.68
N PHE A 570 -11.74 -23.92 7.36
CA PHE A 570 -10.53 -24.22 6.61
C PHE A 570 -9.71 -22.96 6.37
N PHE A 571 -8.45 -22.96 6.77
CA PHE A 571 -7.48 -21.90 6.46
C PHE A 571 -6.51 -22.36 5.37
N GLN A 572 -6.65 -21.79 4.18
CA GLN A 572 -5.89 -22.11 2.97
C GLN A 572 -5.18 -20.88 2.38
N GLY A 573 -4.43 -21.09 1.31
CA GLY A 573 -3.57 -20.10 0.69
C GLY A 573 -2.11 -20.22 1.14
N GLY A 574 -1.22 -19.42 0.55
CA GLY A 574 0.22 -19.46 0.83
C GLY A 574 0.55 -19.07 2.28
N THR A 575 -0.25 -18.19 2.88
CA THR A 575 -0.05 -17.73 4.26
C THR A 575 -0.34 -18.83 5.28
N ALA A 576 -1.12 -19.86 4.91
CA ALA A 576 -1.42 -20.98 5.79
C ALA A 576 -0.23 -21.94 6.03
N TYR A 577 0.91 -21.73 5.34
CA TYR A 577 2.18 -22.35 5.74
C TYR A 577 2.78 -21.77 7.03
N ASN A 578 2.32 -20.59 7.44
CA ASN A 578 2.78 -19.94 8.65
C ASN A 578 1.86 -20.30 9.82
N ASP A 579 2.30 -21.24 10.65
CA ASP A 579 1.52 -21.77 11.78
C ASP A 579 1.14 -20.70 12.80
N ALA A 580 1.94 -19.63 12.92
CA ALA A 580 1.62 -18.52 13.81
C ALA A 580 0.37 -17.76 13.37
N VAL A 581 0.10 -17.69 12.07
CA VAL A 581 -1.12 -17.06 11.54
C VAL A 581 -2.34 -17.94 11.82
N ALA A 582 -2.21 -19.26 11.69
CA ALA A 582 -3.26 -20.20 12.08
C ALA A 582 -3.56 -20.14 13.60
N ALA A 583 -2.51 -20.07 14.42
CA ALA A 583 -2.62 -19.85 15.87
C ALA A 583 -3.31 -18.52 16.19
N ALA A 584 -2.98 -17.45 15.47
CA ALA A 584 -3.61 -16.14 15.63
C ALA A 584 -5.10 -16.19 15.26
N PHE A 585 -5.49 -16.89 14.20
CA PHE A 585 -6.90 -17.10 13.86
C PHE A 585 -7.66 -17.82 14.97
N SER A 586 -7.09 -18.89 15.51
CA SER A 586 -7.66 -19.61 16.66
C SER A 586 -7.82 -18.69 17.87
N ALA A 587 -6.80 -17.89 18.20
CA ALA A 587 -6.83 -16.98 19.34
C ALA A 587 -7.86 -15.85 19.17
N VAL A 588 -8.03 -15.30 17.97
CA VAL A 588 -8.96 -14.19 17.70
C VAL A 588 -10.40 -14.67 17.56
N THR A 589 -10.64 -15.80 16.90
CA THR A 589 -12.00 -16.34 16.70
C THR A 589 -12.49 -17.18 17.87
N GLY A 590 -11.58 -17.72 18.68
CA GLY A 590 -11.86 -18.70 19.72
C GLY A 590 -12.21 -20.10 19.19
N LYS A 591 -12.19 -20.31 17.87
CA LYS A 591 -12.63 -21.53 17.17
C LYS A 591 -11.45 -22.40 16.72
N GLU A 592 -11.75 -23.65 16.38
CA GLU A 592 -10.78 -24.55 15.76
C GLU A 592 -10.46 -24.11 14.33
N ILE A 593 -9.18 -24.08 13.98
CA ILE A 593 -8.70 -23.72 12.65
C ILE A 593 -8.05 -24.94 12.02
N ILE A 594 -8.54 -25.35 10.85
CA ILE A 594 -8.05 -26.53 10.13
C ILE A 594 -7.22 -26.05 8.94
N VAL A 595 -5.95 -26.46 8.89
CA VAL A 595 -5.07 -26.20 7.75
C VAL A 595 -5.03 -27.46 6.87
N PRO A 596 -5.66 -27.45 5.68
CA PRO A 596 -5.70 -28.62 4.80
C PRO A 596 -4.30 -28.94 4.25
N PRO A 597 -4.04 -30.19 3.82
CA PRO A 597 -2.83 -30.48 3.06
C PRO A 597 -2.84 -29.70 1.75
N HIS A 598 -1.65 -29.42 1.21
CA HIS A 598 -1.51 -28.69 -0.06
C HIS A 598 -2.22 -27.33 -0.06
N ASN A 599 -2.33 -26.67 1.10
CA ASN A 599 -3.07 -25.43 1.35
C ASN A 599 -2.90 -24.34 0.28
N ALA A 600 -1.71 -24.21 -0.31
CA ALA A 600 -1.42 -23.19 -1.32
C ALA A 600 -1.93 -23.51 -2.74
N VAL A 601 -2.36 -24.74 -3.01
CA VAL A 601 -2.77 -25.20 -4.35
C VAL A 601 -4.18 -25.80 -4.39
N LEU A 602 -5.00 -25.60 -3.34
CA LEU A 602 -6.38 -26.11 -3.30
C LEU A 602 -7.25 -25.63 -4.46
N GLY A 603 -7.06 -24.39 -4.93
CA GLY A 603 -7.77 -23.88 -6.10
C GLY A 603 -7.47 -24.71 -7.36
N ALA A 604 -6.19 -25.07 -7.58
CA ALA A 604 -5.81 -25.96 -8.68
C ALA A 604 -6.35 -27.38 -8.48
N ILE A 605 -6.34 -27.93 -7.25
CA ILE A 605 -6.97 -29.24 -6.95
C ILE A 605 -8.46 -29.21 -7.35
N GLY A 606 -9.21 -28.21 -6.92
CA GLY A 606 -10.61 -28.08 -7.27
C GLY A 606 -10.86 -27.92 -8.76
N ALA A 607 -9.99 -27.20 -9.48
CA ALA A 607 -10.07 -27.12 -10.95
C ALA A 607 -9.88 -28.50 -11.61
N ALA A 608 -8.91 -29.30 -11.15
CA ALA A 608 -8.68 -30.65 -11.66
C ALA A 608 -9.90 -31.56 -11.40
N LEU A 609 -10.51 -31.48 -10.21
CA LEU A 609 -11.71 -32.25 -9.85
C LEU A 609 -12.93 -31.87 -10.70
N LEU A 610 -13.15 -30.59 -10.97
CA LEU A 610 -14.23 -30.13 -11.86
C LEU A 610 -14.00 -30.59 -13.31
N ALA A 611 -12.74 -30.61 -13.76
CA ALA A 611 -12.40 -31.16 -15.07
C ALA A 611 -12.65 -32.67 -15.13
N LYS A 612 -12.35 -33.41 -14.06
CA LYS A 612 -12.68 -34.83 -13.92
C LYS A 612 -14.18 -35.07 -14.03
N GLU A 613 -14.99 -34.37 -13.24
CA GLU A 613 -16.46 -34.52 -13.29
C GLU A 613 -17.00 -34.26 -14.69
N LYS A 614 -16.52 -33.19 -15.35
CA LYS A 614 -16.99 -32.82 -16.69
C LYS A 614 -16.55 -33.82 -17.77
N THR A 615 -15.33 -34.32 -17.71
CA THR A 615 -14.79 -35.27 -18.69
C THR A 615 -15.34 -36.68 -18.49
N GLU A 616 -15.60 -37.11 -17.25
CA GLU A 616 -16.29 -38.38 -16.97
C GLU A 616 -17.78 -38.34 -17.40
N ALA A 617 -18.41 -37.17 -17.35
CA ALA A 617 -19.79 -36.97 -17.83
C ALA A 617 -19.87 -36.82 -19.37
N ALA A 618 -18.80 -36.36 -20.03
CA ALA A 618 -18.75 -36.19 -21.48
C ALA A 618 -18.25 -37.45 -22.18
N ALA A 619 -18.94 -37.89 -23.24
CA ALA A 619 -18.50 -39.05 -24.06
C ALA A 619 -17.30 -38.73 -24.98
N ASN A 620 -16.84 -37.49 -24.99
CA ASN A 620 -15.72 -37.02 -25.81
C ASN A 620 -14.50 -36.87 -24.89
N GLY A 621 -13.35 -37.43 -25.27
CA GLY A 621 -12.10 -37.32 -24.50
C GLY A 621 -11.64 -35.87 -24.28
N THR A 622 -10.55 -35.70 -23.52
CA THR A 622 -10.01 -34.37 -23.19
C THR A 622 -9.59 -33.55 -24.41
N ARG A 623 -9.76 -32.23 -24.32
CA ARG A 623 -9.24 -31.25 -25.29
C ARG A 623 -7.80 -30.84 -25.02
N PHE A 624 -7.14 -31.46 -24.05
CA PHE A 624 -5.76 -31.16 -23.68
C PHE A 624 -4.82 -31.26 -24.88
N ARG A 625 -4.10 -30.17 -25.16
CA ARG A 625 -3.17 -30.09 -26.29
C ARG A 625 -1.76 -30.61 -25.99
N GLY A 626 -1.55 -31.18 -24.79
CA GLY A 626 -0.25 -31.64 -24.33
C GLY A 626 0.52 -30.60 -23.51
N PHE A 627 1.75 -30.96 -23.11
CA PHE A 627 2.57 -30.17 -22.20
C PHE A 627 3.35 -29.02 -22.87
N ASP A 628 3.38 -28.95 -24.22
CA ASP A 628 4.05 -27.87 -24.96
C ASP A 628 3.05 -26.93 -25.65
N MET A 629 2.87 -25.75 -25.06
CA MET A 629 2.01 -24.70 -25.61
C MET A 629 2.61 -23.95 -26.80
N LYS A 630 3.90 -24.12 -27.14
CA LYS A 630 4.53 -23.41 -28.28
C LYS A 630 3.97 -23.82 -29.63
N SER A 631 3.26 -24.95 -29.68
CA SER A 631 2.59 -25.46 -30.88
C SER A 631 1.34 -24.66 -31.26
N VAL A 632 0.80 -23.82 -30.36
CA VAL A 632 -0.45 -23.09 -30.57
C VAL A 632 -0.18 -21.73 -31.22
N THR A 633 -0.72 -21.52 -32.42
CA THR A 633 -0.61 -20.23 -33.12
C THR A 633 -1.63 -19.24 -32.55
N TYR A 634 -1.14 -18.12 -32.02
CA TYR A 634 -1.99 -17.02 -31.58
C TYR A 634 -1.48 -15.67 -32.05
N THR A 635 -2.38 -14.69 -32.15
CA THR A 635 -2.02 -13.28 -32.38
C THR A 635 -2.42 -12.46 -31.17
N LEU A 636 -1.59 -11.48 -30.82
CA LEU A 636 -1.80 -10.55 -29.71
C LEU A 636 -1.99 -9.15 -30.26
N ARG A 637 -3.07 -8.49 -29.85
CA ARG A 637 -3.34 -7.07 -30.12
C ARG A 637 -3.65 -6.36 -28.82
N GLU A 638 -2.87 -5.35 -28.48
CA GLU A 638 -3.15 -4.49 -27.33
C GLU A 638 -3.90 -3.21 -27.75
N PHE A 639 -4.86 -2.77 -26.94
CA PHE A 639 -5.54 -1.50 -27.12
C PHE A 639 -6.03 -0.91 -25.78
N THR A 640 -6.28 0.40 -25.74
CA THR A 640 -6.85 1.05 -24.55
C THR A 640 -8.38 1.10 -24.63
N CYS A 641 -9.07 0.48 -23.67
CA CYS A 641 -10.51 0.58 -23.51
C CYS A 641 -10.93 2.01 -23.19
N LYS A 642 -11.75 2.63 -24.05
CA LYS A 642 -12.31 3.97 -23.83
C LYS A 642 -13.73 3.96 -23.23
N GLY A 643 -14.11 2.85 -22.59
CA GLY A 643 -15.47 2.65 -22.10
C GLY A 643 -15.83 3.40 -20.83
N CYS A 644 -14.83 3.75 -20.02
CA CYS A 644 -15.01 4.51 -18.79
C CYS A 644 -13.71 5.22 -18.41
N GLY A 645 -13.73 5.97 -17.30
CA GLY A 645 -12.57 6.69 -16.78
C GLY A 645 -11.36 5.82 -16.43
N ASN A 646 -11.51 4.50 -16.32
CA ASN A 646 -10.42 3.58 -15.98
C ASN A 646 -9.37 3.41 -17.09
N HIS A 647 -9.73 3.67 -18.35
CA HIS A 647 -8.81 3.54 -19.50
C HIS A 647 -7.99 2.23 -19.48
N CYS A 648 -8.64 1.10 -19.21
CA CYS A 648 -7.96 -0.18 -19.05
C CYS A 648 -7.17 -0.52 -20.32
N VAL A 649 -5.94 -1.01 -20.16
CA VAL A 649 -5.19 -1.57 -21.29
C VAL A 649 -5.64 -3.02 -21.45
N VAL A 650 -6.25 -3.32 -22.59
CA VAL A 650 -6.86 -4.61 -22.89
C VAL A 650 -6.03 -5.29 -23.97
N GLN A 651 -5.70 -6.55 -23.71
CA GLN A 651 -5.02 -7.44 -24.63
C GLN A 651 -6.05 -8.37 -25.27
N GLU A 652 -6.22 -8.28 -26.58
CA GLU A 652 -6.98 -9.21 -27.42
C GLU A 652 -6.03 -10.32 -27.88
N PHE A 653 -6.31 -11.55 -27.45
CA PHE A 653 -5.69 -12.77 -27.94
C PHE A 653 -6.62 -13.41 -28.96
N ASN A 654 -6.10 -13.78 -30.12
CA ASN A 654 -6.81 -14.60 -31.07
C ASN A 654 -6.05 -15.92 -31.22
N VAL A 655 -6.63 -16.98 -30.64
CA VAL A 655 -6.10 -18.35 -30.67
C VAL A 655 -6.91 -19.12 -31.70
N GLU A 656 -6.30 -19.46 -32.83
CA GLU A 656 -6.94 -20.26 -33.91
C GLU A 656 -8.32 -19.73 -34.39
N GLY A 657 -8.51 -18.41 -34.39
CA GLY A 657 -9.77 -17.75 -34.79
C GLY A 657 -10.68 -17.34 -33.63
N GLU A 658 -10.43 -17.86 -32.42
CA GLU A 658 -11.20 -17.53 -31.22
C GLU A 658 -10.57 -16.36 -30.46
N LYS A 659 -11.34 -15.27 -30.34
CA LYS A 659 -10.91 -14.07 -29.61
C LYS A 659 -11.20 -14.17 -28.12
N THR A 660 -10.20 -13.90 -27.29
CA THR A 660 -10.30 -13.78 -25.83
C THR A 660 -9.61 -12.49 -25.40
N TYR A 661 -10.11 -11.84 -24.35
CA TYR A 661 -9.62 -10.54 -23.92
C TYR A 661 -9.14 -10.60 -22.48
N TRP A 662 -8.11 -9.82 -22.16
CA TRP A 662 -7.54 -9.74 -20.82
C TRP A 662 -7.14 -8.31 -20.45
N GLY A 663 -7.21 -7.95 -19.17
CA GLY A 663 -6.78 -6.64 -18.67
C GLY A 663 -7.88 -5.60 -18.44
N ASP A 664 -9.16 -5.93 -18.66
CA ASP A 664 -10.27 -5.03 -18.34
C ASP A 664 -10.72 -5.12 -16.87
N LYS A 665 -10.86 -3.97 -16.22
CA LYS A 665 -11.25 -3.91 -14.79
C LYS A 665 -12.73 -4.20 -14.55
N CYS A 666 -13.60 -3.92 -15.52
CA CYS A 666 -15.05 -4.11 -15.33
C CYS A 666 -15.50 -5.54 -15.59
N SER A 667 -14.71 -6.36 -16.30
CA SER A 667 -15.06 -7.72 -16.71
C SER A 667 -16.41 -7.84 -17.44
N ASP A 668 -16.97 -6.72 -17.91
CA ASP A 668 -18.32 -6.64 -18.49
C ASP A 668 -18.26 -6.49 -20.01
N ARG A 669 -17.31 -5.70 -20.51
CA ARG A 669 -17.28 -5.31 -21.93
C ARG A 669 -16.62 -6.34 -22.84
N TYR A 670 -15.58 -7.01 -22.37
CA TYR A 670 -14.75 -7.89 -23.21
C TYR A 670 -14.84 -9.36 -22.85
N ARG A 671 -15.51 -9.70 -21.75
CA ARG A 671 -15.75 -11.09 -21.38
C ARG A 671 -16.74 -11.71 -22.37
N LYS A 672 -16.40 -12.86 -22.94
CA LYS A 672 -17.37 -13.65 -23.72
C LYS A 672 -18.48 -14.07 -22.76
N ARG A 673 -19.69 -13.53 -22.94
CA ARG A 673 -20.87 -14.08 -22.28
C ARG A 673 -20.96 -15.54 -22.67
N ALA A 674 -21.06 -16.43 -21.68
CA ALA A 674 -21.34 -17.84 -21.95
C ALA A 674 -22.58 -17.88 -22.85
N LYS A 675 -22.48 -18.54 -24.02
CA LYS A 675 -23.64 -18.84 -24.85
C LYS A 675 -24.49 -19.81 -24.06
N THR A 676 -25.43 -19.26 -23.31
CA THR A 676 -26.44 -20.02 -22.59
C THR A 676 -27.78 -19.76 -23.26
N ASP A 677 -28.53 -20.83 -23.50
CA ASP A 677 -29.91 -20.72 -23.98
C ASP A 677 -30.85 -20.18 -22.88
N ARG A 678 -30.32 -19.97 -21.66
CA ARG A 678 -31.07 -19.40 -20.53
C ARG A 678 -31.15 -17.89 -20.66
N LYS A 679 -32.36 -17.37 -20.82
CA LYS A 679 -32.63 -15.93 -20.73
C LYS A 679 -32.38 -15.44 -19.29
N PRO A 680 -31.72 -14.28 -19.09
CA PRO A 680 -31.65 -13.65 -17.78
C PRO A 680 -33.07 -13.43 -17.26
N VAL A 681 -33.33 -13.89 -16.03
CA VAL A 681 -34.65 -13.75 -15.40
C VAL A 681 -34.89 -12.30 -14.93
N ILE A 682 -33.84 -11.49 -14.83
CA ILE A 682 -33.87 -10.13 -14.25
C ILE A 682 -33.34 -9.10 -15.27
N PRO A 683 -34.03 -7.95 -15.48
CA PRO A 683 -33.54 -6.82 -16.29
C PRO A 683 -32.27 -6.17 -15.74
N ASP A 684 -31.61 -5.33 -16.56
CA ASP A 684 -30.48 -4.51 -16.09
C ASP A 684 -30.98 -3.39 -15.16
N LEU A 685 -30.92 -3.66 -13.85
CA LEU A 685 -31.42 -2.77 -12.81
C LEU A 685 -30.58 -1.47 -12.70
N VAL A 686 -29.32 -1.48 -13.12
CA VAL A 686 -28.42 -0.31 -13.01
C VAL A 686 -28.75 0.68 -14.12
N ALA A 687 -28.88 0.21 -15.36
CA ALA A 687 -29.33 1.04 -16.48
C ALA A 687 -30.71 1.65 -16.19
N MET A 688 -31.66 0.82 -15.72
CA MET A 688 -32.99 1.28 -15.35
C MET A 688 -32.96 2.37 -14.27
N ARG A 689 -32.13 2.21 -13.22
CA ARG A 689 -31.96 3.26 -12.18
C ARG A 689 -31.44 4.57 -12.77
N GLN A 690 -30.47 4.51 -13.68
CA GLN A 690 -29.87 5.70 -14.29
C GLN A 690 -30.86 6.44 -15.18
N ASP A 691 -31.66 5.70 -15.96
CA ASP A 691 -32.71 6.29 -16.79
C ASP A 691 -33.76 6.98 -15.93
N LEU A 692 -34.20 6.36 -14.82
CA LEU A 692 -35.14 6.94 -13.87
C LEU A 692 -34.60 8.19 -13.17
N LEU A 693 -33.31 8.22 -12.80
CA LEU A 693 -32.68 9.40 -12.18
C LEU A 693 -32.55 10.58 -13.14
N ASN A 694 -32.34 10.31 -14.44
CA ASN A 694 -32.16 11.35 -15.44
C ASN A 694 -33.46 11.80 -16.09
N ALA A 695 -34.52 11.00 -15.99
CA ALA A 695 -35.83 11.32 -16.54
C ALA A 695 -36.23 12.76 -16.20
N ASP A 696 -36.47 13.54 -17.25
CA ASP A 696 -36.90 14.93 -17.17
C ASP A 696 -38.27 15.04 -17.83
N ASP A 697 -39.32 15.19 -17.02
CA ASP A 697 -40.71 15.15 -17.43
C ASP A 697 -41.29 16.52 -17.77
N THR A 698 -40.71 17.62 -17.27
CA THR A 698 -41.33 18.96 -17.36
C THR A 698 -40.48 20.04 -18.03
N GLY A 699 -39.15 19.89 -18.13
CA GLY A 699 -38.27 20.98 -18.55
C GLY A 699 -38.31 22.18 -17.59
N ASP A 700 -37.61 23.26 -17.95
CA ASP A 700 -37.55 24.49 -17.13
C ASP A 700 -38.82 25.35 -17.28
N PRO A 701 -39.29 26.02 -16.21
CA PRO A 701 -40.51 26.81 -16.27
C PRO A 701 -40.38 28.05 -17.18
N PRO A 702 -41.43 28.42 -17.94
CA PRO A 702 -41.39 29.59 -18.82
C PRO A 702 -41.07 30.88 -18.05
N GLY A 703 -40.03 31.60 -18.48
CA GLY A 703 -39.64 32.88 -17.87
C GLY A 703 -38.71 32.78 -16.67
N ALA A 704 -38.16 31.61 -16.36
CA ALA A 704 -37.11 31.45 -15.34
C ALA A 704 -35.91 32.37 -15.63
N LYS A 705 -35.59 33.26 -14.70
CA LYS A 705 -34.48 34.22 -14.82
C LYS A 705 -33.22 33.82 -14.05
N LEU A 706 -33.40 33.11 -12.93
CA LEU A 706 -32.32 32.68 -12.05
C LEU A 706 -32.05 31.20 -12.25
N ALA A 707 -30.78 30.83 -12.30
CA ALA A 707 -30.29 29.49 -12.47
C ALA A 707 -29.77 28.92 -11.15
N ILE A 708 -30.19 27.69 -10.84
CA ILE A 708 -29.63 26.91 -9.74
C ILE A 708 -28.82 25.73 -10.25
N GLY A 709 -27.59 25.64 -9.77
CA GLY A 709 -26.64 24.58 -10.02
C GLY A 709 -26.90 23.37 -9.12
N LEU A 710 -27.11 22.20 -9.71
CA LEU A 710 -27.20 20.91 -9.02
C LEU A 710 -25.97 20.05 -9.37
N PRO A 711 -25.02 19.83 -8.44
CA PRO A 711 -23.84 19.02 -8.74
C PRO A 711 -24.22 17.54 -8.86
N LEU A 712 -23.68 16.85 -9.87
CA LEU A 712 -23.73 15.39 -10.02
C LEU A 712 -22.79 14.69 -9.02
N ALA A 713 -22.97 15.01 -7.74
CA ALA A 713 -22.10 14.60 -6.64
C ALA A 713 -22.90 14.05 -5.46
N MET A 714 -22.43 12.93 -4.91
CA MET A 714 -22.88 12.36 -3.63
C MET A 714 -24.41 12.23 -3.55
N TYR A 715 -24.95 12.48 -2.36
CA TYR A 715 -26.37 12.36 -2.02
C TYR A 715 -27.26 13.36 -2.75
N THR A 716 -26.72 14.48 -3.23
CA THR A 716 -27.47 15.43 -4.07
C THR A 716 -27.89 14.78 -5.38
N PHE A 717 -27.04 13.95 -5.98
CA PHE A 717 -27.35 13.21 -7.20
C PHE A 717 -28.35 12.08 -6.97
N ASP A 718 -28.24 11.37 -5.83
CA ASP A 718 -29.19 10.29 -5.49
C ASP A 718 -30.63 10.82 -5.31
N MET A 719 -30.78 12.09 -4.93
CA MET A 719 -32.05 12.79 -4.77
C MET A 719 -32.34 13.78 -5.92
N LEU A 720 -31.68 13.63 -7.07
CA LEU A 720 -31.79 14.57 -8.19
C LEU A 720 -33.24 14.81 -8.65
N PRO A 721 -34.10 13.79 -8.81
CA PRO A 721 -35.50 14.04 -9.21
C PRO A 721 -36.25 14.95 -8.25
N LEU A 722 -36.04 14.79 -6.94
CA LEU A 722 -36.64 15.64 -5.90
C LEU A 722 -36.18 17.09 -6.05
N TRP A 723 -34.87 17.33 -6.07
CA TRP A 723 -34.31 18.68 -6.11
C TRP A 723 -34.64 19.39 -7.42
N ARG A 724 -34.52 18.69 -8.55
CA ARG A 724 -34.89 19.21 -9.87
C ARG A 724 -36.33 19.69 -9.88
N ARG A 725 -37.26 18.87 -9.38
CA ARG A 725 -38.67 19.23 -9.34
C ARG A 725 -38.93 20.41 -8.41
N PHE A 726 -38.40 20.35 -7.19
CA PHE A 726 -38.59 21.37 -6.17
C PHE A 726 -38.20 22.78 -6.66
N PHE A 727 -37.01 22.92 -7.25
CA PHE A 727 -36.53 24.24 -7.70
C PHE A 727 -37.22 24.75 -8.95
N ARG A 728 -37.68 23.86 -9.85
CA ARG A 728 -38.51 24.27 -10.99
C ARG A 728 -39.88 24.75 -10.55
N ASP A 729 -40.51 24.08 -9.59
CA ASP A 729 -41.77 24.55 -9.01
C ASP A 729 -41.59 25.90 -8.30
N CYS A 730 -40.36 26.22 -7.84
CA CYS A 730 -39.98 27.54 -7.32
C CYS A 730 -39.61 28.58 -8.41
N GLY A 731 -39.66 28.23 -9.70
CA GLY A 731 -39.40 29.15 -10.82
C GLY A 731 -37.93 29.27 -11.27
N PHE A 732 -37.05 28.37 -10.84
CA PHE A 732 -35.63 28.37 -11.24
C PHE A 732 -35.38 27.56 -12.51
N LYS A 733 -34.38 27.99 -13.27
CA LYS A 733 -33.73 27.18 -14.31
C LYS A 733 -32.77 26.20 -13.65
N ILE A 734 -32.79 24.92 -14.05
CA ILE A 734 -31.86 23.92 -13.50
C ILE A 734 -30.63 23.80 -14.39
N VAL A 735 -29.44 23.90 -13.80
CA VAL A 735 -28.17 23.63 -14.46
C VAL A 735 -27.47 22.52 -13.69
N MET A 736 -27.03 21.47 -14.39
CA MET A 736 -26.28 20.38 -13.77
C MET A 736 -24.80 20.48 -14.13
N SER A 737 -23.94 19.94 -13.27
CA SER A 737 -22.52 19.75 -13.64
C SER A 737 -22.39 18.65 -14.70
N GLU A 738 -21.29 18.65 -15.45
CA GLU A 738 -21.04 17.57 -16.42
C GLU A 738 -20.78 16.23 -15.74
N PRO A 739 -21.01 15.09 -16.42
CA PRO A 739 -20.57 13.79 -15.94
C PRO A 739 -19.08 13.82 -15.56
N THR A 740 -18.76 13.19 -14.42
CA THR A 740 -17.41 13.19 -13.86
C THR A 740 -16.37 12.81 -14.92
N ASN A 741 -15.42 13.72 -15.15
CA ASN A 741 -14.32 13.53 -16.09
C ASN A 741 -12.97 13.97 -15.47
N LYS A 742 -11.88 13.87 -16.24
CA LYS A 742 -10.52 14.20 -15.76
C LYS A 742 -10.39 15.66 -15.33
N THR A 743 -11.07 16.57 -16.01
CA THR A 743 -11.05 18.00 -15.69
C THR A 743 -11.72 18.26 -14.34
N THR A 744 -12.91 17.69 -14.13
CA THR A 744 -13.64 17.75 -12.86
C THR A 744 -12.79 17.21 -11.71
N ALA A 745 -12.21 16.01 -11.86
CA ALA A 745 -11.39 15.40 -10.82
C ALA A 745 -10.13 16.22 -10.48
N ARG A 746 -9.51 16.85 -11.49
CA ARG A 746 -8.34 17.72 -11.29
C ARG A 746 -8.72 19.00 -10.55
N ALA A 747 -9.76 19.69 -11.01
CA ALA A 747 -10.27 20.90 -10.34
C ALA A 747 -10.61 20.63 -8.87
N GLY A 748 -11.22 19.47 -8.60
CA GLY A 748 -11.47 19.04 -7.23
C GLY A 748 -10.20 18.80 -6.41
N THR A 749 -9.17 18.20 -7.00
CA THR A 749 -7.88 17.96 -6.32
C THR A 749 -7.13 19.26 -6.02
N ASP A 750 -7.27 20.26 -6.89
CA ASP A 750 -6.63 21.56 -6.71
C ASP A 750 -7.35 22.44 -5.66
N ALA A 751 -8.65 22.21 -5.43
CA ALA A 751 -9.49 22.99 -4.51
C ALA A 751 -9.50 22.50 -3.06
N ILE A 752 -9.27 21.20 -2.81
CA ILE A 752 -9.35 20.63 -1.45
C ILE A 752 -8.24 21.15 -0.52
N VAL A 753 -8.62 21.45 0.73
CA VAL A 753 -7.70 21.84 1.81
C VAL A 753 -7.40 20.71 2.80
N ALA A 754 -8.03 19.54 2.61
CA ALA A 754 -7.89 18.33 3.41
C ALA A 754 -7.70 17.08 2.52
N GLU A 755 -7.58 15.90 3.12
CA GLU A 755 -7.45 14.61 2.40
C GLU A 755 -8.75 13.77 2.47
N PRO A 756 -9.87 14.22 1.87
CA PRO A 756 -11.10 13.45 1.90
C PRO A 756 -11.08 12.31 0.87
N CYS A 757 -12.10 11.44 0.92
CA CYS A 757 -12.25 10.37 -0.06
C CYS A 757 -12.55 10.93 -1.47
N PHE A 758 -12.21 10.17 -2.52
CA PHE A 758 -12.33 10.61 -3.91
C PHE A 758 -13.70 11.19 -4.30
N PRO A 759 -14.86 10.65 -3.84
CA PRO A 759 -16.16 11.26 -4.12
C PRO A 759 -16.29 12.72 -3.64
N ILE A 760 -15.69 13.06 -2.51
CA ILE A 760 -15.68 14.43 -1.96
C ILE A 760 -14.74 15.33 -2.76
N ILE A 761 -13.58 14.80 -3.18
CA ILE A 761 -12.67 15.52 -4.09
C ILE A 761 -13.42 15.89 -5.37
N VAL A 762 -14.07 14.92 -6.00
CA VAL A 762 -14.83 15.14 -7.23
C VAL A 762 -16.01 16.10 -7.02
N ALA A 763 -16.63 16.11 -5.84
CA ALA A 763 -17.67 17.08 -5.51
C ALA A 763 -17.19 18.53 -5.58
N HIS A 764 -15.96 18.84 -5.14
CA HIS A 764 -15.35 20.17 -5.31
C HIS A 764 -15.21 20.52 -6.80
N GLY A 765 -14.82 19.54 -7.62
CA GLY A 765 -14.75 19.69 -9.06
C GLY A 765 -16.09 19.98 -9.72
N HIS A 766 -17.16 19.33 -9.27
CA HIS A 766 -18.52 19.59 -9.77
C HIS A 766 -19.02 20.98 -9.40
N VAL A 767 -18.67 21.46 -8.21
CA VAL A 767 -18.96 22.84 -7.79
C VAL A 767 -18.17 23.84 -8.62
N ALA A 768 -16.88 23.60 -8.85
CA ALA A 768 -16.07 24.43 -9.74
C ALA A 768 -16.62 24.48 -11.18
N ASP A 769 -17.13 23.37 -11.72
CA ASP A 769 -17.81 23.32 -13.02
C ASP A 769 -19.05 24.22 -13.05
N LEU A 770 -19.88 24.16 -12.01
CA LEU A 770 -21.08 24.99 -11.90
C LEU A 770 -20.75 26.48 -11.74
N ILE A 771 -19.70 26.81 -10.98
CA ILE A 771 -19.19 28.20 -10.87
C ILE A 771 -18.75 28.70 -12.24
N ALA A 772 -18.00 27.88 -12.99
CA ALA A 772 -17.56 28.23 -14.34
C ALA A 772 -18.72 28.39 -15.35
N LYS A 773 -19.82 27.67 -15.13
CA LYS A 773 -21.08 27.81 -15.88
C LYS A 773 -21.89 29.07 -15.52
N GLY A 774 -21.48 29.81 -14.49
CA GLY A 774 -22.09 31.09 -14.12
C GLY A 774 -23.52 30.97 -13.56
N VAL A 775 -23.81 29.90 -12.81
CA VAL A 775 -25.10 29.77 -12.11
C VAL A 775 -25.23 30.80 -10.99
N ASP A 776 -26.46 31.25 -10.71
CA ASP A 776 -26.71 32.25 -9.67
C ASP A 776 -26.58 31.65 -8.26
N PHE A 777 -27.02 30.40 -8.10
CA PHE A 777 -26.97 29.67 -6.83
C PHE A 777 -26.50 28.24 -7.07
N ILE A 778 -25.89 27.61 -6.06
CA ILE A 778 -25.56 26.17 -6.07
C ILE A 778 -26.28 25.52 -4.89
N TRP A 779 -27.03 24.44 -5.15
CA TRP A 779 -27.71 23.69 -4.10
C TRP A 779 -26.85 22.53 -3.60
N LEU A 780 -26.50 22.61 -2.31
CA LEU A 780 -25.72 21.60 -1.60
C LEU A 780 -26.28 21.45 -0.17
N PRO A 781 -27.21 20.51 0.04
CA PRO A 781 -27.80 20.32 1.35
C PRO A 781 -26.83 19.62 2.31
N ASN A 782 -26.88 20.00 3.59
CA ASN A 782 -26.28 19.21 4.67
C ASN A 782 -27.24 18.06 5.03
N ILE A 783 -26.89 16.84 4.62
CA ILE A 783 -27.69 15.63 4.88
C ILE A 783 -27.03 14.85 6.00
N ILE A 784 -27.67 14.81 7.18
CA ILE A 784 -27.15 14.19 8.39
C ILE A 784 -27.53 12.70 8.48
N SER A 785 -28.79 12.38 8.20
CA SER A 785 -29.35 11.04 8.29
C SER A 785 -30.11 10.66 7.01
N ALA A 786 -30.32 9.36 6.83
CA ALA A 786 -31.08 8.81 5.71
C ALA A 786 -32.01 7.70 6.21
N GLU A 787 -33.10 7.44 5.47
CA GLU A 787 -34.03 6.37 5.81
C GLU A 787 -33.35 4.99 5.80
N THR A 788 -33.71 4.14 6.74
CA THR A 788 -33.18 2.78 6.89
C THR A 788 -34.29 1.79 7.15
N LYS A 789 -34.08 0.54 6.71
CA LYS A 789 -34.99 -0.58 7.00
C LYS A 789 -34.88 -1.07 8.45
N PHE A 790 -33.85 -0.63 9.17
CA PHE A 790 -33.60 -0.98 10.57
C PHE A 790 -34.03 0.18 11.46
N LEU A 791 -35.34 0.29 11.73
CA LEU A 791 -35.94 1.45 12.43
C LEU A 791 -35.40 1.67 13.85
N ASP A 792 -34.80 0.64 14.46
CA ASP A 792 -34.17 0.72 15.79
C ASP A 792 -32.76 1.34 15.74
N ASN A 793 -32.22 1.61 14.55
CA ASN A 793 -30.89 2.19 14.36
C ASN A 793 -30.98 3.52 13.61
N GLU A 794 -30.42 4.57 14.20
CA GLU A 794 -30.19 5.84 13.50
C GLU A 794 -29.15 5.64 12.37
N SER A 795 -29.54 5.93 11.14
CA SER A 795 -28.67 5.83 9.97
C SER A 795 -28.10 7.19 9.63
N HIS A 796 -26.78 7.34 9.80
CA HIS A 796 -26.08 8.58 9.54
C HIS A 796 -25.26 8.51 8.25
N VAL A 797 -25.28 9.61 7.51
CA VAL A 797 -24.39 9.84 6.37
C VAL A 797 -22.94 9.94 6.88
N CYS A 798 -21.96 9.55 6.06
CA CYS A 798 -20.54 9.69 6.39
C CYS A 798 -20.21 11.15 6.80
N PRO A 799 -19.41 11.39 7.86
CA PRO A 799 -19.06 12.75 8.31
C PRO A 799 -18.56 13.66 7.17
N TRP A 800 -17.70 13.15 6.28
CA TRP A 800 -17.26 13.92 5.11
C TRP A 800 -18.39 14.36 4.19
N GLY A 801 -19.41 13.51 4.05
CA GLY A 801 -20.62 13.79 3.30
C GLY A 801 -21.48 14.87 3.95
N GLN A 802 -21.68 14.78 5.27
CA GLN A 802 -22.39 15.80 6.05
C GLN A 802 -21.69 17.15 5.97
N THR A 803 -20.35 17.15 6.02
CA THR A 803 -19.56 18.38 6.05
C THR A 803 -19.32 18.99 4.68
N LEU A 804 -19.66 18.31 3.58
CA LEU A 804 -19.34 18.75 2.22
C LEU A 804 -19.72 20.22 1.97
N PRO A 805 -20.92 20.72 2.33
CA PRO A 805 -21.29 22.12 2.09
C PRO A 805 -20.41 23.15 2.82
N PHE A 806 -19.66 22.74 3.86
CA PHE A 806 -18.84 23.63 4.69
C PHE A 806 -17.34 23.61 4.33
N VAL A 807 -16.92 22.69 3.46
CA VAL A 807 -15.49 22.47 3.14
C VAL A 807 -15.15 22.76 1.68
N LEU A 808 -16.13 23.27 0.91
CA LEU A 808 -16.02 23.56 -0.53
C LEU A 808 -15.31 24.87 -0.86
#